data_AF-A0A847ED77-F1
#
_entry.id   AF-A0A847ED77-F1
#
_cell.length_a   1.000
_cell.length_b   1.000
_cell.length_c   1.000
_cell.angle_alpha   90.00
_cell.angle_beta   90.00
_cell.angle_gamma   90.00
#
_symmetry.space_group_name_H-M   'P 1'
#
loop_
_entity.id
_entity.type
_entity.pdbx_description
1 polymer ?
#
loop_
_entity_poly.entity_id
_entity_poly.type
_entity_poly.pdbx_seq_one_letter_code
_entity_poly.pdbx_strand_id
1 'polypeptide(L)'
;MNKKHFEQSMNPKEHTQSELRDAGISHPSEWKKALDLYTPLEEEEEILTPDRRSFKKLASYLEEDRKISDREKIKKFSETSDSIERLEILRSMSLQDAIECLKNYSNNDDQYRYLAGRLDFYQKFIQGKATYKQTEYDLKKGEYVQVEKEYPIDSSDATPETVRLGILRDIAFASMIGTPELGIFKVAEKRLKANDKSRTHMPELKGYHSGIHENSIGNAYPFLRALYEEAHKSVEGRLRGQQTDPQVLEHRAVILGANWLEEAMNYNDPSRSPKSPYVGSLKESIAWARLGSQVKKQLLGMRQKIQGIDLHNIERFIGRSGDNKYESERRKLFGQIKFLKEGYDQDKKQEFTTKENEFAVQKQHKWFERESERLNHKFEKSKAEIETANLPDDEKELQLQPVVEKHQCAMTELETDYHTQVERLQNRTPEQLLVDLEQRQTSVNERYEKRKSLAQKALDLHFKINHTGGDYNSKPLTGIVDWINYAPFGTVKRAHKMMRLGMSDEVITEYSLADTIAGKRGATRDDLKTIHFLIEKAKGQDYKVRRKLEAMMKVGSILSMAGFKASFDEVAELAGKNFYGMAEALKMYDLGQVKQFIDQGISLWSIIETRKITQKHGYELSPVEVAEIALHNIDGLDDALRTFNLGEVRTLLSQDVDLLVAIAVLNNTRQFGYELDITQITNVAKNVHCINDFTSALRELPLAEVEKLLTVGVLYSGFSKVKVALKKHGYASDFSSTLSSSQKLIKNSEYNNLDRILDFYSLAEVDQIIAKGVTLQNVLNVREALKGKGVQLHLQEILEFVKYAGDFYDSSYYVGRAIDVFGIEGARKIVAKGCRLGEAIEVYNYINDGNGTLEQLREFLKKGGLDVVIAIGKSNNMEAFKKRFTLEDVKKTIEAGFTIEEITRFPFLISPLVTKK
;
A
#
# COMPACT_ATOMS: atom_id res chain seq x y z
N MET A 1 -13.33 -14.17 -45.58
CA MET A 1 -13.46 -15.49 -44.91
C MET A 1 -13.53 -15.28 -43.39
N ASN A 2 -14.22 -16.14 -42.64
CA ASN A 2 -14.57 -15.91 -41.24
C ASN A 2 -13.67 -16.68 -40.25
N LYS A 3 -13.05 -15.99 -39.29
CA LYS A 3 -12.36 -16.63 -38.13
C LYS A 3 -13.28 -17.59 -37.34
N LYS A 4 -14.60 -17.31 -37.31
CA LYS A 4 -15.60 -18.12 -36.60
C LYS A 4 -15.74 -19.58 -37.06
N HIS A 5 -15.22 -19.97 -38.23
CA HIS A 5 -15.26 -21.38 -38.64
C HIS A 5 -14.16 -22.25 -38.03
N PHE A 6 -13.09 -21.66 -37.48
CA PHE A 6 -12.04 -22.41 -36.78
C PHE A 6 -12.43 -22.76 -35.32
N GLU A 7 -13.31 -21.97 -34.70
CA GLU A 7 -13.76 -22.16 -33.31
C GLU A 7 -14.75 -23.33 -33.13
N GLN A 8 -15.16 -24.01 -34.22
CA GLN A 8 -16.22 -25.03 -34.20
C GLN A 8 -15.80 -26.42 -34.71
N SER A 9 -14.52 -26.64 -35.03
CA SER A 9 -14.05 -27.89 -35.66
C SER A 9 -12.89 -28.60 -34.95
N MET A 10 -12.56 -28.24 -33.71
CA MET A 10 -11.56 -28.94 -32.88
C MET A 10 -12.18 -29.45 -31.59
N ASN A 11 -11.74 -30.63 -31.15
CA ASN A 11 -12.07 -31.18 -29.84
C ASN A 11 -11.51 -30.26 -28.73
N PRO A 12 -12.22 -30.03 -27.61
CA PRO A 12 -11.65 -29.29 -26.47
C PRO A 12 -10.29 -29.82 -25.98
N LYS A 13 -9.99 -31.12 -26.14
CA LYS A 13 -8.63 -31.66 -25.91
C LYS A 13 -7.59 -31.14 -26.92
N GLU A 14 -7.93 -31.10 -28.20
CA GLU A 14 -7.03 -30.65 -29.28
C GLU A 14 -6.76 -29.15 -29.20
N HIS A 15 -7.79 -28.34 -28.93
CA HIS A 15 -7.60 -26.90 -28.68
C HIS A 15 -6.72 -26.66 -27.44
N THR A 16 -6.91 -27.43 -26.35
CA THR A 16 -6.00 -27.38 -25.19
C THR A 16 -4.57 -27.76 -25.61
N GLN A 17 -4.39 -28.81 -26.43
CA GLN A 17 -3.06 -29.23 -26.91
C GLN A 17 -2.41 -28.23 -27.89
N SER A 18 -3.18 -27.43 -28.62
CA SER A 18 -2.65 -26.30 -29.41
C SER A 18 -2.09 -25.22 -28.48
N GLU A 19 -2.91 -24.72 -27.54
CA GLU A 19 -2.46 -23.68 -26.59
C GLU A 19 -1.25 -24.13 -25.75
N LEU A 20 -1.16 -25.43 -25.45
CA LEU A 20 0.00 -26.05 -24.78
C LEU A 20 1.27 -26.06 -25.66
N ARG A 21 1.15 -26.40 -26.95
CA ARG A 21 2.27 -26.34 -27.91
C ARG A 21 2.70 -24.90 -28.17
N ASP A 22 1.76 -23.98 -28.36
CA ASP A 22 2.02 -22.56 -28.57
C ASP A 22 2.65 -21.89 -27.33
N ALA A 23 2.41 -22.44 -26.13
CA ALA A 23 3.08 -22.05 -24.87
C ALA A 23 4.39 -22.81 -24.59
N GLY A 24 4.81 -23.74 -25.45
CA GLY A 24 6.06 -24.49 -25.32
C GLY A 24 6.10 -25.55 -24.21
N ILE A 25 4.96 -26.12 -23.81
CA ILE A 25 4.86 -27.18 -22.78
C ILE A 25 3.84 -28.22 -23.26
N SER A 26 4.27 -29.38 -23.77
CA SER A 26 3.40 -30.34 -24.46
C SER A 26 2.80 -31.44 -23.56
N HIS A 27 3.34 -31.65 -22.35
CA HIS A 27 2.85 -32.68 -21.43
C HIS A 27 2.88 -32.28 -19.92
N PRO A 28 1.97 -32.79 -19.05
CA PRO A 28 2.03 -32.57 -17.60
C PRO A 28 3.29 -33.12 -16.90
N SER A 29 4.06 -34.01 -17.55
CA SER A 29 5.39 -34.41 -17.06
C SER A 29 6.50 -33.46 -17.52
N GLU A 30 6.33 -32.77 -18.65
CA GLU A 30 7.24 -31.72 -19.10
C GLU A 30 7.11 -30.47 -18.22
N TRP A 31 5.94 -30.22 -17.61
CA TRP A 31 5.77 -29.19 -16.57
C TRP A 31 6.86 -29.24 -15.49
N LYS A 32 7.21 -30.44 -15.00
CA LYS A 32 8.24 -30.63 -13.97
C LYS A 32 9.68 -30.55 -14.46
N LYS A 33 9.90 -30.50 -15.79
CA LYS A 33 11.23 -30.33 -16.43
C LYS A 33 11.43 -28.95 -17.06
N ALA A 34 10.42 -28.40 -17.72
CA ALA A 34 10.45 -27.07 -18.36
C ALA A 34 10.48 -25.88 -17.36
N LEU A 35 10.44 -26.20 -16.06
CA LEU A 35 10.76 -25.33 -14.92
C LEU A 35 12.21 -25.48 -14.43
N ASP A 36 13.07 -26.17 -15.20
CA ASP A 36 14.46 -26.53 -14.87
C ASP A 36 15.17 -25.47 -14.03
N LEU A 37 15.61 -25.92 -12.85
CA LEU A 37 15.98 -25.02 -11.78
C LEU A 37 17.39 -24.48 -11.98
N TYR A 38 17.45 -23.15 -12.06
CA TYR A 38 18.66 -22.38 -12.28
C TYR A 38 19.28 -22.61 -13.68
N THR A 39 19.60 -21.52 -14.37
CA THR A 39 20.87 -21.51 -15.11
C THR A 39 21.94 -21.79 -14.05
N PRO A 40 22.80 -22.82 -14.22
CA PRO A 40 23.91 -23.01 -13.30
C PRO A 40 24.70 -21.70 -13.15
N LEU A 41 25.29 -21.49 -11.97
CA LEU A 41 26.56 -20.79 -11.98
C LEU A 41 27.47 -21.69 -12.82
N GLU A 42 28.02 -21.13 -13.90
CA GLU A 42 28.52 -21.91 -15.03
C GLU A 42 29.59 -22.92 -14.61
N GLU A 43 29.55 -24.10 -15.23
CA GLU A 43 30.43 -25.27 -15.00
C GLU A 43 30.25 -26.03 -13.65
N GLU A 44 29.33 -27.02 -13.63
CA GLU A 44 29.51 -28.31 -12.92
C GLU A 44 28.36 -29.30 -13.28
N GLU A 45 28.51 -30.08 -14.37
CA GLU A 45 27.72 -31.31 -14.58
C GLU A 45 28.29 -32.47 -13.73
N GLU A 46 28.36 -32.30 -12.41
CA GLU A 46 28.73 -33.41 -11.52
C GLU A 46 27.58 -34.40 -11.31
N ILE A 47 27.94 -35.69 -11.39
CA ILE A 47 27.09 -36.85 -11.13
C ILE A 47 26.42 -36.72 -9.75
N LEU A 48 25.18 -37.23 -9.62
CA LEU A 48 24.38 -37.25 -8.39
C LEU A 48 25.14 -37.76 -7.14
N THR A 49 25.84 -36.84 -6.47
CA THR A 49 26.40 -37.03 -5.14
C THR A 49 25.50 -36.32 -4.11
N PRO A 50 25.24 -36.92 -2.94
CA PRO A 50 24.50 -36.21 -1.89
C PRO A 50 25.31 -35.01 -1.41
N ASP A 51 24.73 -33.81 -1.41
CA ASP A 51 25.46 -32.60 -1.01
C ASP A 51 25.86 -32.67 0.49
N ARG A 52 27.17 -32.81 0.69
CA ARG A 52 27.87 -32.98 1.97
C ARG A 52 28.36 -31.67 2.57
N ARG A 53 28.01 -30.50 2.01
CA ARG A 53 28.41 -29.20 2.57
C ARG A 53 27.98 -29.05 4.02
N SER A 54 28.90 -28.57 4.85
CA SER A 54 28.74 -28.42 6.29
C SER A 54 28.60 -26.95 6.65
N PHE A 55 27.41 -26.59 7.15
CA PHE A 55 27.07 -25.20 7.55
C PHE A 55 27.37 -24.90 9.02
N LYS A 56 28.23 -25.71 9.68
CA LYS A 56 28.54 -25.58 11.11
C LYS A 56 28.97 -24.18 11.54
N LYS A 57 29.76 -23.45 10.73
CA LYS A 57 30.18 -22.08 11.09
C LYS A 57 29.01 -21.11 11.06
N LEU A 58 28.09 -21.29 10.11
CA LEU A 58 26.86 -20.51 10.02
C LEU A 58 25.89 -20.82 11.17
N ALA A 59 25.78 -22.09 11.57
CA ALA A 59 24.99 -22.50 12.73
C ALA A 59 25.57 -21.93 14.04
N SER A 60 26.86 -22.14 14.34
CA SER A 60 27.50 -21.59 15.54
C SER A 60 27.46 -20.04 15.60
N TYR A 61 27.48 -19.37 14.45
CA TYR A 61 27.35 -17.91 14.36
C TYR A 61 25.91 -17.39 14.65
N LEU A 62 24.88 -18.23 14.48
CA LEU A 62 23.47 -17.85 14.66
C LEU A 62 22.80 -18.47 15.90
N GLU A 63 23.42 -19.50 16.48
CA GLU A 63 22.84 -20.36 17.53
C GLU A 63 23.81 -20.61 18.71
N GLU A 64 25.03 -20.05 18.68
CA GLU A 64 26.06 -20.09 19.75
C GLU A 64 26.24 -21.46 20.43
N ASP A 65 26.49 -22.50 19.63
CA ASP A 65 26.75 -23.90 20.01
C ASP A 65 25.66 -24.60 20.87
N ARG A 66 24.59 -23.92 21.26
CA ARG A 66 23.47 -24.48 22.03
C ARG A 66 22.51 -25.24 21.10
N LYS A 67 22.68 -26.57 21.03
CA LYS A 67 21.75 -27.47 20.32
C LYS A 67 20.37 -27.52 20.99
N ILE A 68 19.47 -26.63 20.60
CA ILE A 68 18.04 -26.66 20.95
C ILE A 68 17.29 -27.32 19.77
N SER A 69 17.25 -28.66 19.76
CA SER A 69 16.65 -29.44 18.67
C SER A 69 15.23 -29.88 19.02
N ASP A 70 14.24 -29.42 18.25
CA ASP A 70 12.82 -29.58 18.54
C ASP A 70 12.23 -30.82 17.83
N ARG A 71 12.29 -31.97 18.52
CA ARG A 71 11.83 -33.25 17.99
C ARG A 71 10.33 -33.29 17.64
N GLU A 72 9.50 -32.51 18.32
CA GLU A 72 8.06 -32.49 18.04
C GLU A 72 7.78 -31.69 16.77
N LYS A 73 8.46 -30.56 16.55
CA LYS A 73 8.39 -29.84 15.27
C LYS A 73 8.95 -30.66 14.11
N ILE A 74 10.07 -31.37 14.30
CA ILE A 74 10.64 -32.27 13.27
C ILE A 74 9.60 -33.33 12.88
N LYS A 75 8.99 -33.99 13.87
CA LYS A 75 7.92 -34.96 13.63
C LYS A 75 6.74 -34.32 12.89
N LYS A 76 6.22 -33.18 13.38
CA LYS A 76 5.10 -32.48 12.75
C LYS A 76 5.39 -32.14 11.28
N PHE A 77 6.58 -31.61 10.97
CA PHE A 77 6.99 -31.32 9.59
C PHE A 77 7.00 -32.56 8.69
N SER A 78 7.41 -33.72 9.22
CA SER A 78 7.41 -34.99 8.47
C SER A 78 6.00 -35.52 8.19
N GLU A 79 5.04 -35.24 9.08
CA GLU A 79 3.63 -35.68 8.98
C GLU A 79 2.74 -34.68 8.22
N THR A 80 3.06 -33.39 8.21
CA THR A 80 2.29 -32.35 7.50
C THR A 80 2.47 -32.44 5.98
N SER A 81 1.36 -32.41 5.24
CA SER A 81 1.32 -32.38 3.77
C SER A 81 1.01 -31.02 3.14
N ASP A 82 0.37 -30.09 3.87
CA ASP A 82 0.13 -28.71 3.40
C ASP A 82 1.45 -27.92 3.37
N SER A 83 1.77 -27.34 2.20
CA SER A 83 3.03 -26.63 1.97
C SER A 83 3.18 -25.38 2.83
N ILE A 84 2.09 -24.73 3.25
CA ILE A 84 2.10 -23.54 4.12
C ILE A 84 2.32 -23.92 5.58
N GLU A 85 1.65 -24.98 6.05
CA GLU A 85 1.87 -25.43 7.42
C GLU A 85 3.31 -25.95 7.58
N ARG A 86 3.85 -26.69 6.60
CA ARG A 86 5.28 -27.04 6.56
C ARG A 86 6.20 -25.81 6.61
N LEU A 87 5.83 -24.74 5.91
CA LEU A 87 6.54 -23.46 5.91
C LEU A 87 6.53 -22.73 7.26
N GLU A 88 5.37 -22.61 7.91
CA GLU A 88 5.26 -22.01 9.24
C GLU A 88 5.98 -22.85 10.31
N ILE A 89 5.97 -24.19 10.18
CA ILE A 89 6.77 -25.09 11.03
C ILE A 89 8.26 -24.80 10.86
N LEU A 90 8.79 -24.75 9.63
CA LEU A 90 10.20 -24.40 9.36
C LEU A 90 10.59 -23.03 9.93
N ARG A 91 9.69 -22.02 9.86
CA ARG A 91 9.90 -20.71 10.49
C ARG A 91 9.98 -20.73 12.02
N SER A 92 9.56 -21.82 12.68
CA SER A 92 9.52 -21.98 14.14
C SER A 92 10.58 -22.94 14.71
N MET A 93 11.44 -23.49 13.85
CA MET A 93 12.52 -24.42 14.18
C MET A 93 13.84 -23.70 14.50
N SER A 94 14.81 -24.43 15.05
CA SER A 94 16.22 -24.04 14.92
C SER A 94 16.65 -24.09 13.45
N LEU A 95 17.71 -23.37 13.08
CA LEU A 95 18.23 -23.44 11.71
C LEU A 95 18.77 -24.85 11.42
N GLN A 96 19.42 -25.50 12.40
CA GLN A 96 19.84 -26.90 12.27
C GLN A 96 18.66 -27.83 11.99
N ASP A 97 17.58 -27.77 12.77
CA ASP A 97 16.41 -28.62 12.55
C ASP A 97 15.73 -28.31 11.20
N ALA A 98 15.65 -27.04 10.79
CA ALA A 98 15.03 -26.65 9.53
C ALA A 98 15.82 -27.15 8.30
N ILE A 99 17.16 -27.07 8.36
CA ILE A 99 18.06 -27.65 7.34
C ILE A 99 17.92 -29.16 7.33
N GLU A 100 17.94 -29.81 8.49
CA GLU A 100 17.83 -31.26 8.61
C GLU A 100 16.46 -31.77 8.14
N CYS A 101 15.39 -31.01 8.39
CA CYS A 101 14.04 -31.32 7.92
C CYS A 101 13.91 -31.21 6.39
N LEU A 102 14.43 -30.14 5.78
CA LEU A 102 14.45 -30.03 4.32
C LEU A 102 15.42 -31.03 3.68
N LYS A 103 16.48 -31.46 4.36
CA LYS A 103 17.39 -32.50 3.87
C LYS A 103 16.78 -33.90 3.90
N ASN A 104 16.09 -34.25 4.97
CA ASN A 104 15.65 -35.62 5.25
C ASN A 104 14.20 -35.89 4.83
N TYR A 105 13.36 -34.85 4.69
CA TYR A 105 11.92 -34.99 4.42
C TYR A 105 11.39 -34.11 3.28
N SER A 106 12.24 -33.47 2.46
CA SER A 106 11.75 -32.81 1.23
C SER A 106 11.31 -33.83 0.18
N ASN A 107 10.24 -33.52 -0.55
CA ASN A 107 9.73 -34.37 -1.64
C ASN A 107 10.44 -34.11 -3.00
N ASN A 108 11.51 -33.32 -3.01
CA ASN A 108 12.26 -32.93 -4.21
C ASN A 108 13.67 -32.44 -3.80
N ASP A 109 14.72 -33.11 -4.30
CA ASP A 109 16.13 -32.82 -4.02
C ASP A 109 16.52 -31.36 -4.34
N ASP A 110 15.85 -30.72 -5.31
CA ASP A 110 16.14 -29.34 -5.69
C ASP A 110 15.77 -28.31 -4.60
N GLN A 111 14.88 -28.66 -3.65
CA GLN A 111 14.61 -27.83 -2.48
C GLN A 111 15.88 -27.69 -1.62
N TYR A 112 16.50 -28.82 -1.28
CA TYR A 112 17.73 -28.85 -0.49
C TYR A 112 18.93 -28.34 -1.30
N ARG A 113 19.07 -28.67 -2.58
CA ARG A 113 20.15 -28.18 -3.47
C ARG A 113 20.18 -26.65 -3.54
N TYR A 114 19.03 -26.00 -3.76
CA TYR A 114 18.92 -24.54 -3.77
C TYR A 114 19.30 -23.94 -2.40
N LEU A 115 18.73 -24.49 -1.31
CA LEU A 115 19.00 -23.99 0.04
C LEU A 115 20.48 -24.15 0.41
N ALA A 116 21.10 -25.28 0.10
CA ALA A 116 22.52 -25.54 0.37
C ALA A 116 23.45 -24.55 -0.34
N GLY A 117 23.15 -24.16 -1.58
CA GLY A 117 23.87 -23.08 -2.28
C GLY A 117 23.71 -21.71 -1.62
N ARG A 118 22.53 -21.41 -1.05
CA ARG A 118 22.27 -20.16 -0.32
C ARG A 118 22.90 -20.14 1.07
N LEU A 119 22.91 -21.27 1.78
CA LEU A 119 23.62 -21.42 3.05
C LEU A 119 25.13 -21.32 2.89
N ASP A 120 25.70 -21.83 1.78
CA ASP A 120 27.11 -21.64 1.45
C ASP A 120 27.43 -20.16 1.19
N PHE A 121 26.56 -19.45 0.46
CA PHE A 121 26.65 -17.98 0.31
C PHE A 121 26.63 -17.26 1.67
N TYR A 122 25.68 -17.56 2.55
CA TYR A 122 25.64 -16.93 3.89
C TYR A 122 26.86 -17.29 4.74
N GLN A 123 27.35 -18.54 4.67
CA GLN A 123 28.56 -18.98 5.36
C GLN A 123 29.82 -18.27 4.82
N LYS A 124 29.86 -17.88 3.54
CA LYS A 124 30.91 -17.02 2.95
C LYS A 124 30.74 -15.55 3.34
N PHE A 125 29.51 -15.05 3.42
CA PHE A 125 29.18 -13.66 3.74
C PHE A 125 29.64 -13.28 5.15
N ILE A 126 29.31 -14.09 6.17
CA ILE A 126 29.78 -13.89 7.56
C ILE A 126 31.30 -14.04 7.73
N GLN A 127 32.01 -14.50 6.70
CA GLN A 127 33.48 -14.62 6.68
C GLN A 127 34.16 -13.49 5.89
N GLY A 128 33.42 -12.51 5.36
CA GLY A 128 33.96 -11.47 4.46
C GLY A 128 34.44 -12.03 3.11
N LYS A 129 33.88 -13.16 2.66
CA LYS A 129 34.29 -13.93 1.47
C LYS A 129 33.17 -14.15 0.44
N ALA A 130 32.03 -13.49 0.61
CA ALA A 130 30.98 -13.52 -0.42
C ALA A 130 31.33 -12.54 -1.53
N THR A 131 31.17 -12.98 -2.76
CA THR A 131 31.44 -12.21 -3.98
C THR A 131 30.19 -12.16 -4.87
N TYR A 132 30.14 -11.20 -5.79
CA TYR A 132 29.17 -11.19 -6.88
C TYR A 132 29.89 -11.02 -8.23
N LYS A 133 29.42 -11.74 -9.26
CA LYS A 133 29.83 -11.54 -10.66
C LYS A 133 29.00 -10.41 -11.28
N GLN A 134 29.60 -9.66 -12.20
CA GLN A 134 28.94 -8.53 -12.90
C GLN A 134 28.93 -8.76 -14.41
N THR A 135 27.81 -8.44 -15.06
CA THR A 135 27.72 -8.32 -16.52
C THR A 135 28.26 -6.99 -17.00
N GLU A 136 29.16 -7.01 -17.99
CA GLU A 136 29.61 -5.82 -18.73
C GLU A 136 29.14 -5.94 -20.19
N TYR A 137 29.05 -4.82 -20.91
CA TYR A 137 28.63 -4.82 -22.31
C TYR A 137 29.83 -5.01 -23.23
N ASP A 138 29.90 -6.15 -23.94
CA ASP A 138 30.97 -6.42 -24.90
C ASP A 138 30.71 -5.65 -26.20
N LEU A 139 31.36 -4.49 -26.32
CA LEU A 139 31.30 -3.60 -27.48
C LEU A 139 31.73 -4.26 -28.80
N LYS A 140 32.39 -5.42 -28.80
CA LYS A 140 32.76 -6.17 -30.02
C LYS A 140 31.68 -7.15 -30.46
N LYS A 141 30.87 -7.65 -29.53
CA LYS A 141 29.78 -8.61 -29.81
C LYS A 141 28.41 -7.96 -29.88
N GLY A 142 28.22 -6.81 -29.21
CA GLY A 142 26.93 -6.13 -29.12
C GLY A 142 25.97 -6.74 -28.08
N GLU A 143 26.51 -7.44 -27.07
CA GLU A 143 25.73 -8.15 -26.06
C GLU A 143 26.30 -7.91 -24.65
N TYR A 144 25.48 -8.15 -23.62
CA TYR A 144 25.96 -8.19 -22.24
C TYR A 144 26.56 -9.57 -21.95
N VAL A 145 27.85 -9.60 -21.61
CA VAL A 145 28.59 -10.83 -21.29
C VAL A 145 28.85 -10.84 -19.78
N GLN A 146 28.75 -12.01 -19.14
CA GLN A 146 29.24 -12.14 -17.76
C GLN A 146 30.76 -11.97 -17.77
N VAL A 147 31.27 -11.04 -16.97
CA VAL A 147 32.71 -10.85 -16.79
C VAL A 147 33.09 -11.38 -15.41
N GLU A 148 34.16 -12.18 -15.36
CA GLU A 148 34.66 -12.81 -14.14
C GLU A 148 35.43 -11.84 -13.22
N LYS A 149 34.82 -10.68 -12.98
CA LYS A 149 35.19 -9.78 -11.89
C LYS A 149 34.31 -10.14 -10.70
N GLU A 150 34.86 -10.97 -9.83
CA GLU A 150 34.25 -11.23 -8.52
C GLU A 150 34.51 -10.05 -7.60
N TYR A 151 33.48 -9.22 -7.40
CA TYR A 151 33.53 -8.10 -6.48
C TYR A 151 33.17 -8.59 -5.06
N PRO A 152 33.96 -8.29 -4.02
CA PRO A 152 33.61 -8.63 -2.65
C PRO A 152 32.37 -7.85 -2.21
N ILE A 153 31.44 -8.54 -1.56
CA ILE A 153 30.28 -7.93 -0.91
C ILE A 153 30.74 -7.44 0.46
N ASP A 154 30.44 -6.17 0.80
CA ASP A 154 30.71 -5.66 2.14
C ASP A 154 29.94 -6.46 3.19
N SER A 155 30.65 -6.89 4.23
CA SER A 155 30.12 -7.70 5.34
C SER A 155 29.80 -6.86 6.57
N SER A 156 29.88 -5.53 6.49
CA SER A 156 29.44 -4.61 7.55
C SER A 156 27.98 -4.81 7.97
N ASP A 157 27.10 -5.14 7.01
CA ASP A 157 25.67 -5.46 7.22
C ASP A 157 25.41 -6.92 7.67
N ALA A 158 26.44 -7.76 7.80
CA ALA A 158 26.31 -9.18 8.15
C ALA A 158 26.18 -9.38 9.67
N THR A 159 25.01 -9.07 10.24
CA THR A 159 24.67 -9.35 11.64
C THR A 159 23.94 -10.69 11.77
N PRO A 160 23.86 -11.29 12.98
CA PRO A 160 23.08 -12.52 13.19
C PRO A 160 21.62 -12.36 12.78
N GLU A 161 21.03 -11.19 13.02
CA GLU A 161 19.65 -10.87 12.68
C GLU A 161 19.44 -10.81 11.17
N THR A 162 20.27 -10.03 10.44
CA THR A 162 20.12 -9.89 8.98
C THR A 162 20.39 -11.20 8.25
N VAL A 163 21.34 -12.01 8.74
CA VAL A 163 21.68 -13.31 8.18
C VAL A 163 20.62 -14.38 8.49
N ARG A 164 20.14 -14.49 9.75
CA ARG A 164 19.03 -15.38 10.13
C ARG A 164 17.77 -15.06 9.32
N LEU A 165 17.46 -13.78 9.18
CA LEU A 165 16.34 -13.27 8.40
C LEU A 165 16.51 -13.59 6.91
N GLY A 166 17.70 -13.44 6.33
CA GLY A 166 18.00 -13.88 4.97
C GLY A 166 17.78 -15.38 4.76
N ILE A 167 18.26 -16.21 5.69
CA ILE A 167 18.15 -17.67 5.60
C ILE A 167 16.70 -18.15 5.74
N LEU A 168 15.92 -17.60 6.68
CA LEU A 168 14.49 -17.89 6.81
C LEU A 168 13.73 -17.62 5.50
N ARG A 169 14.18 -16.64 4.72
CA ARG A 169 13.56 -16.26 3.45
C ARG A 169 13.96 -17.16 2.29
N ASP A 170 15.22 -17.60 2.21
CA ASP A 170 15.63 -18.60 1.23
C ASP A 170 15.11 -20.01 1.57
N ILE A 171 14.97 -20.36 2.86
CA ILE A 171 14.24 -21.56 3.33
C ILE A 171 12.81 -21.52 2.77
N ALA A 172 12.15 -20.36 2.87
CA ALA A 172 10.77 -20.24 2.42
C ALA A 172 10.63 -20.41 0.89
N PHE A 173 11.53 -19.79 0.11
CA PHE A 173 11.59 -20.02 -1.34
C PHE A 173 11.91 -21.48 -1.67
N ALA A 174 12.81 -22.14 -0.92
CA ALA A 174 13.17 -23.54 -1.13
C ALA A 174 11.95 -24.47 -1.02
N SER A 175 11.13 -24.31 0.02
CA SER A 175 9.90 -25.10 0.20
C SER A 175 8.81 -24.82 -0.84
N MET A 176 8.85 -23.69 -1.55
CA MET A 176 7.96 -23.40 -2.68
C MET A 176 8.38 -24.12 -3.98
N ILE A 177 9.59 -24.68 -4.06
CA ILE A 177 10.07 -25.39 -5.26
C ILE A 177 9.24 -26.67 -5.48
N GLY A 178 8.52 -26.70 -6.60
CA GLY A 178 7.63 -27.80 -6.98
C GLY A 178 6.15 -27.61 -6.63
N THR A 179 5.75 -26.49 -6.00
CA THR A 179 4.33 -26.21 -5.69
C THR A 179 3.61 -25.46 -6.83
N PRO A 180 2.28 -25.59 -6.98
CA PRO A 180 1.52 -24.88 -8.00
C PRO A 180 1.56 -23.34 -7.83
N GLU A 181 1.71 -22.83 -6.61
CA GLU A 181 1.84 -21.39 -6.32
C GLU A 181 3.09 -20.78 -6.97
N LEU A 182 4.26 -21.45 -6.84
CA LEU A 182 5.47 -21.03 -7.54
C LEU A 182 5.34 -21.23 -9.05
N GLY A 183 4.61 -22.28 -9.47
CA GLY A 183 4.25 -22.51 -10.86
C GLY A 183 3.56 -21.31 -11.51
N ILE A 184 2.53 -20.76 -10.86
CA ILE A 184 1.81 -19.56 -11.31
C ILE A 184 2.78 -18.40 -11.52
N PHE A 185 3.64 -18.14 -10.53
CA PHE A 185 4.63 -17.07 -10.60
C PHE A 185 5.62 -17.30 -11.74
N LYS A 186 6.15 -18.51 -11.90
CA LYS A 186 7.20 -18.82 -12.88
C LYS A 186 6.72 -18.79 -14.33
N VAL A 187 5.50 -19.25 -14.60
CA VAL A 187 4.89 -19.13 -15.95
C VAL A 187 4.69 -17.67 -16.32
N ALA A 188 4.12 -16.87 -15.39
CA ALA A 188 3.96 -15.43 -15.61
C ALA A 188 5.33 -14.74 -15.81
N GLU A 189 6.32 -15.02 -14.96
CA GLU A 189 7.67 -14.44 -15.09
C GLU A 189 8.33 -14.78 -16.44
N LYS A 190 8.23 -16.03 -16.89
CA LYS A 190 8.81 -16.50 -18.16
C LYS A 190 8.16 -15.81 -19.36
N ARG A 191 6.83 -15.66 -19.36
CA ARG A 191 6.09 -14.98 -20.44
C ARG A 191 6.25 -13.47 -20.44
N LEU A 192 6.33 -12.84 -19.27
CA LEU A 192 6.62 -11.40 -19.17
C LEU A 192 8.01 -11.11 -19.78
N LYS A 193 9.03 -11.91 -19.44
CA LYS A 193 10.37 -11.83 -20.06
C LYS A 193 10.33 -12.05 -21.58
N ALA A 194 9.66 -13.09 -22.05
CA ALA A 194 9.58 -13.41 -23.48
C ALA A 194 8.85 -12.35 -24.33
N ASN A 195 8.02 -11.51 -23.71
CA ASN A 195 7.28 -10.42 -24.36
C ASN A 195 7.86 -9.02 -24.05
N ASP A 196 9.07 -8.93 -23.47
CA ASP A 196 9.71 -7.70 -22.96
C ASP A 196 8.77 -6.81 -22.10
N LYS A 197 8.00 -7.46 -21.22
CA LYS A 197 7.08 -6.79 -20.30
C LYS A 197 7.71 -6.62 -18.92
N SER A 198 7.43 -5.46 -18.33
CA SER A 198 7.85 -5.15 -16.97
C SER A 198 7.31 -6.12 -15.92
N ARG A 199 8.13 -6.33 -14.88
CA ARG A 199 7.83 -7.14 -13.69
C ARG A 199 7.73 -6.28 -12.41
N THR A 200 7.78 -4.94 -12.52
CA THR A 200 7.83 -3.98 -11.37
C THR A 200 6.74 -4.20 -10.32
N HIS A 201 5.58 -4.71 -10.73
CA HIS A 201 4.39 -4.88 -9.87
C HIS A 201 4.06 -6.34 -9.53
N MET A 202 4.99 -7.29 -9.80
CA MET A 202 4.84 -8.70 -9.39
C MET A 202 5.03 -8.86 -7.86
N PRO A 203 4.58 -9.98 -7.25
CA PRO A 203 4.99 -10.33 -5.89
C PRO A 203 6.52 -10.43 -5.77
N GLU A 204 7.10 -9.83 -4.73
CA GLU A 204 8.51 -10.03 -4.40
C GLU A 204 8.69 -11.45 -3.81
N LEU A 205 9.64 -12.24 -4.32
CA LEU A 205 9.88 -13.64 -3.90
C LEU A 205 11.33 -13.98 -3.49
N LYS A 206 12.25 -13.02 -3.32
CA LYS A 206 13.68 -13.32 -3.10
C LYS A 206 14.41 -12.33 -2.20
N GLY A 207 15.18 -12.76 -1.17
CA GLY A 207 16.29 -12.00 -0.48
C GLY A 207 16.00 -11.23 0.82
N TYR A 208 16.70 -10.19 1.28
CA TYR A 208 17.81 -9.36 0.76
C TYR A 208 19.14 -10.12 0.53
N HIS A 209 20.11 -9.45 -0.12
CA HIS A 209 21.09 -10.03 -1.06
C HIS A 209 20.47 -10.90 -2.18
N SER A 210 19.14 -10.91 -2.24
CA SER A 210 18.31 -11.41 -3.35
C SER A 210 17.06 -10.52 -3.60
N GLY A 211 16.74 -9.51 -2.77
CA GLY A 211 15.66 -8.50 -2.98
C GLY A 211 14.53 -8.22 -1.93
N ILE A 212 14.25 -9.05 -0.92
CA ILE A 212 13.00 -9.04 -0.12
C ILE A 212 13.10 -8.29 1.21
N HIS A 213 11.94 -7.97 1.79
CA HIS A 213 11.77 -7.51 3.18
C HIS A 213 10.90 -8.50 3.99
N GLU A 214 10.94 -8.44 5.31
CA GLU A 214 10.23 -9.38 6.19
C GLU A 214 8.72 -9.39 5.91
N ASN A 215 8.19 -8.20 5.62
CA ASN A 215 6.81 -7.97 5.23
C ASN A 215 6.45 -8.51 3.82
N SER A 216 7.40 -8.79 2.92
CA SER A 216 7.06 -9.31 1.58
C SER A 216 6.91 -10.84 1.50
N ILE A 217 7.57 -11.64 2.35
CA ILE A 217 7.24 -13.09 2.42
C ILE A 217 5.85 -13.33 3.01
N GLY A 218 5.51 -12.63 4.11
CA GLY A 218 4.19 -12.74 4.75
C GLY A 218 3.03 -12.38 3.83
N ASN A 219 3.28 -11.62 2.76
CA ASN A 219 2.25 -11.21 1.79
C ASN A 219 2.29 -12.02 0.48
N ALA A 220 3.46 -12.25 -0.12
CA ALA A 220 3.55 -12.82 -1.46
C ALA A 220 3.04 -14.27 -1.52
N TYR A 221 3.32 -15.09 -0.51
CA TYR A 221 2.97 -16.50 -0.54
C TYR A 221 1.49 -16.79 -0.23
N PRO A 222 0.86 -16.22 0.81
CA PRO A 222 -0.59 -16.34 1.02
C PRO A 222 -1.41 -15.78 -0.16
N PHE A 223 -0.91 -14.71 -0.81
CA PHE A 223 -1.49 -14.20 -2.05
C PHE A 223 -1.45 -15.24 -3.19
N LEU A 224 -0.31 -15.91 -3.41
CA LEU A 224 -0.20 -16.93 -4.45
C LEU A 224 -1.04 -18.18 -4.14
N ARG A 225 -1.17 -18.59 -2.86
CA ARG A 225 -2.12 -19.66 -2.45
C ARG A 225 -3.57 -19.26 -2.75
N ALA A 226 -3.99 -18.07 -2.36
CA ALA A 226 -5.34 -17.56 -2.65
C ALA A 226 -5.61 -17.48 -4.17
N LEU A 227 -4.61 -17.03 -4.95
CA LEU A 227 -4.68 -16.99 -6.41
C LEU A 227 -4.81 -18.39 -7.04
N TYR A 228 -4.05 -19.38 -6.54
CA TYR A 228 -4.16 -20.78 -6.95
C TYR A 228 -5.52 -21.36 -6.59
N GLU A 229 -5.99 -21.20 -5.35
CA GLU A 229 -7.30 -21.67 -4.91
C GLU A 229 -8.46 -21.07 -5.72
N GLU A 230 -8.41 -19.77 -6.02
CA GLU A 230 -9.41 -19.12 -6.86
C GLU A 230 -9.36 -19.59 -8.32
N ALA A 231 -8.17 -19.91 -8.84
CA ALA A 231 -8.02 -20.49 -10.16
C ALA A 231 -8.53 -21.93 -10.21
N HIS A 232 -8.20 -22.76 -9.20
CA HIS A 232 -8.67 -24.14 -9.06
C HIS A 232 -10.19 -24.21 -8.97
N LYS A 233 -10.80 -23.45 -8.05
CA LYS A 233 -12.26 -23.34 -7.91
C LYS A 233 -12.93 -22.84 -9.20
N SER A 234 -12.24 -22.00 -10.00
CA SER A 234 -12.72 -21.54 -11.31
C SER A 234 -12.62 -22.60 -12.42
N VAL A 235 -11.61 -23.47 -12.40
CA VAL A 235 -11.43 -24.59 -13.34
C VAL A 235 -12.38 -25.72 -13.02
N GLU A 236 -12.40 -26.17 -11.77
CA GLU A 236 -13.33 -27.17 -11.23
C GLU A 236 -14.79 -26.78 -11.52
N GLY A 237 -15.15 -25.52 -11.27
CA GLY A 237 -16.48 -24.96 -11.55
C GLY A 237 -16.91 -25.05 -13.03
N ARG A 238 -15.96 -25.06 -13.99
CA ARG A 238 -16.22 -25.23 -15.44
C ARG A 238 -16.32 -26.70 -15.86
N LEU A 239 -15.78 -27.62 -15.07
CA LEU A 239 -15.65 -29.05 -15.38
C LEU A 239 -16.60 -29.93 -14.55
N ARG A 240 -17.51 -29.33 -13.76
CA ARG A 240 -18.52 -30.03 -12.97
C ARG A 240 -19.30 -31.05 -13.82
N GLY A 241 -19.25 -32.31 -13.40
CA GLY A 241 -19.86 -33.45 -14.10
C GLY A 241 -18.88 -34.25 -14.98
N GLN A 242 -17.61 -33.85 -15.10
CA GLN A 242 -16.57 -34.60 -15.80
C GLN A 242 -15.55 -35.19 -14.82
N GLN A 243 -15.36 -36.51 -14.82
CA GLN A 243 -14.17 -37.11 -14.19
C GLN A 243 -12.92 -36.53 -14.85
N THR A 244 -12.12 -35.81 -14.06
CA THR A 244 -10.89 -35.15 -14.51
C THR A 244 -9.77 -35.56 -13.56
N ASP A 245 -8.63 -35.94 -14.12
CA ASP A 245 -7.40 -36.23 -13.39
C ASP A 245 -6.98 -35.01 -12.53
N PRO A 246 -6.71 -35.18 -11.22
CA PRO A 246 -6.16 -34.13 -10.37
C PRO A 246 -4.96 -33.39 -10.95
N GLN A 247 -4.04 -34.06 -11.65
CA GLN A 247 -2.88 -33.42 -12.28
C GLN A 247 -3.30 -32.47 -13.42
N VAL A 248 -4.37 -32.82 -14.16
CA VAL A 248 -4.94 -31.98 -15.22
C VAL A 248 -5.74 -30.80 -14.63
N LEU A 249 -6.36 -30.96 -13.46
CA LEU A 249 -7.01 -29.87 -12.71
C LEU A 249 -5.98 -28.87 -12.18
N GLU A 250 -4.95 -29.35 -11.48
CA GLU A 250 -3.83 -28.54 -10.98
C GLU A 250 -3.18 -27.75 -12.12
N HIS A 251 -2.78 -28.43 -13.19
CA HIS A 251 -2.11 -27.80 -14.34
C HIS A 251 -2.99 -26.70 -14.97
N ARG A 252 -4.29 -26.97 -15.19
CA ARG A 252 -5.23 -25.97 -15.73
C ARG A 252 -5.43 -24.79 -14.77
N ALA A 253 -5.44 -25.02 -13.46
CA ALA A 253 -5.53 -23.97 -12.45
C ALA A 253 -4.26 -23.09 -12.44
N VAL A 254 -3.08 -23.70 -12.54
CA VAL A 254 -1.80 -22.98 -12.60
C VAL A 254 -1.70 -22.11 -13.87
N ILE A 255 -2.06 -22.64 -15.04
CA ILE A 255 -2.07 -21.84 -16.28
C ILE A 255 -3.10 -20.70 -16.20
N LEU A 256 -4.29 -20.92 -15.61
CA LEU A 256 -5.28 -19.87 -15.42
C LEU A 256 -4.82 -18.78 -14.45
N GLY A 257 -4.20 -19.15 -13.33
CA GLY A 257 -3.63 -18.21 -12.36
C GLY A 257 -2.45 -17.41 -12.95
N ALA A 258 -1.60 -18.06 -13.74
CA ALA A 258 -0.52 -17.40 -14.46
C ALA A 258 -1.04 -16.40 -15.50
N ASN A 259 -2.09 -16.73 -16.26
CA ASN A 259 -2.75 -15.81 -17.18
C ASN A 259 -3.28 -14.56 -16.44
N TRP A 260 -3.89 -14.72 -15.26
CA TRP A 260 -4.37 -13.60 -14.45
C TRP A 260 -3.23 -12.72 -13.92
N LEU A 261 -2.13 -13.32 -13.46
CA LEU A 261 -0.96 -12.61 -12.94
C LEU A 261 -0.18 -11.87 -14.05
N GLU A 262 -0.03 -12.49 -15.22
CA GLU A 262 0.57 -11.88 -16.41
C GLU A 262 -0.27 -10.71 -16.92
N GLU A 263 -1.59 -10.87 -17.03
CA GLU A 263 -2.45 -9.78 -17.48
C GLU A 263 -2.49 -8.63 -16.46
N ALA A 264 -2.49 -8.93 -15.15
CA ALA A 264 -2.47 -7.93 -14.08
C ALA A 264 -1.28 -6.96 -14.16
N MET A 265 -0.13 -7.35 -14.72
CA MET A 265 1.03 -6.46 -14.89
C MET A 265 0.77 -5.31 -15.86
N ASN A 266 -0.26 -5.39 -16.70
CA ASN A 266 -0.65 -4.34 -17.64
C ASN A 266 -1.57 -3.29 -16.99
N TYR A 267 -1.98 -3.48 -15.72
CA TYR A 267 -2.89 -2.57 -15.01
C TYR A 267 -2.18 -1.31 -14.48
N ASN A 268 -1.13 -1.53 -13.70
CA ASN A 268 -0.30 -0.48 -13.14
C ASN A 268 0.71 0.00 -14.19
N ASP A 269 0.99 1.30 -14.21
CA ASP A 269 2.00 1.88 -15.09
C ASP A 269 3.41 1.38 -14.70
N PRO A 270 4.15 0.72 -15.61
CA PRO A 270 5.50 0.20 -15.32
C PRO A 270 6.52 1.26 -14.87
N SER A 271 6.33 2.52 -15.26
CA SER A 271 7.23 3.64 -14.93
C SER A 271 7.00 4.20 -13.51
N ARG A 272 5.90 3.81 -12.85
CA ARG A 272 5.50 4.36 -11.54
C ARG A 272 5.82 3.36 -10.43
N SER A 273 6.42 3.85 -9.34
CA SER A 273 6.70 3.02 -8.17
C SER A 273 5.42 2.53 -7.47
N PRO A 274 5.47 1.43 -6.70
CA PRO A 274 4.32 0.93 -5.93
C PRO A 274 3.70 1.94 -4.93
N LYS A 275 4.41 3.03 -4.60
CA LYS A 275 3.94 4.11 -3.72
C LYS A 275 3.23 5.25 -4.48
N SER A 276 3.09 5.15 -5.81
CA SER A 276 2.44 6.18 -6.63
C SER A 276 0.91 6.20 -6.40
N PRO A 277 0.27 7.38 -6.27
CA PRO A 277 -1.19 7.47 -6.09
C PRO A 277 -2.01 7.11 -7.34
N TYR A 278 -1.36 6.63 -8.40
CA TYR A 278 -1.96 6.08 -9.63
C TYR A 278 -1.76 4.56 -9.76
N VAL A 279 -1.16 3.91 -8.75
CA VAL A 279 -0.92 2.46 -8.71
C VAL A 279 -1.95 1.81 -7.79
N GLY A 280 -2.59 0.74 -8.28
CA GLY A 280 -3.54 -0.08 -7.52
C GLY A 280 -2.84 -1.25 -6.85
N SER A 281 -3.45 -1.80 -5.79
CA SER A 281 -2.93 -2.99 -5.12
C SER A 281 -2.89 -4.20 -6.06
N LEU A 282 -1.99 -5.16 -5.85
CA LEU A 282 -1.91 -6.34 -6.71
C LEU A 282 -3.22 -7.18 -6.70
N LYS A 283 -3.95 -7.21 -5.58
CA LYS A 283 -5.31 -7.80 -5.50
C LYS A 283 -6.27 -7.13 -6.49
N GLU A 284 -6.24 -5.80 -6.57
CA GLU A 284 -7.03 -5.01 -7.52
C GLU A 284 -6.62 -5.31 -8.97
N SER A 285 -5.32 -5.40 -9.25
CA SER A 285 -4.79 -5.75 -10.58
C SER A 285 -5.25 -7.15 -11.04
N ILE A 286 -5.26 -8.15 -10.14
CA ILE A 286 -5.82 -9.49 -10.40
C ILE A 286 -7.33 -9.44 -10.62
N ALA A 287 -8.06 -8.66 -9.82
CA ALA A 287 -9.50 -8.50 -9.98
C ALA A 287 -9.84 -7.87 -11.34
N TRP A 288 -9.09 -6.84 -11.75
CA TRP A 288 -9.17 -6.22 -13.07
C TRP A 288 -8.85 -7.20 -14.20
N ALA A 289 -7.80 -8.02 -14.07
CA ALA A 289 -7.42 -9.06 -15.02
C ALA A 289 -8.54 -10.10 -15.27
N ARG A 290 -9.55 -10.17 -14.41
CA ARG A 290 -10.69 -11.10 -14.50
C ARG A 290 -11.98 -10.45 -15.05
N LEU A 291 -11.92 -9.18 -15.47
CA LEU A 291 -13.03 -8.44 -16.08
C LEU A 291 -13.09 -8.57 -17.62
N GLY A 292 -14.18 -8.05 -18.21
CA GLY A 292 -14.41 -8.06 -19.67
C GLY A 292 -13.60 -7.00 -20.41
N SER A 293 -13.33 -7.20 -21.71
CA SER A 293 -12.34 -6.40 -22.45
C SER A 293 -12.69 -4.91 -22.55
N GLN A 294 -13.98 -4.58 -22.65
CA GLN A 294 -14.44 -3.19 -22.66
C GLN A 294 -14.25 -2.51 -21.29
N VAL A 295 -14.62 -3.22 -20.22
CA VAL A 295 -14.56 -2.73 -18.83
C VAL A 295 -13.12 -2.56 -18.36
N LYS A 296 -12.24 -3.51 -18.70
CA LYS A 296 -10.79 -3.44 -18.46
C LYS A 296 -10.20 -2.12 -18.96
N LYS A 297 -10.46 -1.77 -20.23
CA LYS A 297 -9.90 -0.56 -20.86
C LYS A 297 -10.37 0.74 -20.19
N GLN A 298 -11.58 0.79 -19.67
CA GLN A 298 -12.09 1.96 -18.96
C GLN A 298 -11.48 2.09 -17.55
N LEU A 299 -11.47 1.01 -16.75
CA LEU A 299 -10.85 1.02 -15.42
C LEU A 299 -9.33 1.28 -15.48
N LEU A 300 -8.65 0.77 -16.51
CA LEU A 300 -7.25 1.07 -16.80
C LEU A 300 -7.03 2.56 -17.02
N GLY A 301 -7.84 3.15 -17.91
CA GLY A 301 -7.80 4.59 -18.19
C GLY A 301 -8.14 5.46 -16.98
N MET A 302 -8.95 4.96 -16.03
CA MET A 302 -9.20 5.62 -14.75
C MET A 302 -7.98 5.53 -13.83
N ARG A 303 -7.50 4.32 -13.52
CA ARG A 303 -6.36 4.09 -12.62
C ARG A 303 -5.10 4.86 -13.02
N GLN A 304 -4.78 4.90 -14.32
CA GLN A 304 -3.57 5.54 -14.83
C GLN A 304 -3.65 7.07 -14.97
N LYS A 305 -4.86 7.67 -14.96
CA LYS A 305 -5.10 9.11 -15.21
C LYS A 305 -5.77 9.87 -14.07
N ILE A 306 -6.42 9.18 -13.13
CA ILE A 306 -7.13 9.79 -12.00
C ILE A 306 -6.37 9.46 -10.71
N GLN A 307 -5.86 10.50 -10.04
CA GLN A 307 -5.10 10.36 -8.80
C GLN A 307 -5.99 9.85 -7.66
N GLY A 308 -5.49 8.89 -6.88
CA GLY A 308 -6.11 8.45 -5.64
C GLY A 308 -7.45 7.73 -5.80
N ILE A 309 -7.79 7.25 -7.01
CA ILE A 309 -9.06 6.55 -7.24
C ILE A 309 -9.14 5.25 -6.44
N ASP A 310 -10.29 4.98 -5.82
CA ASP A 310 -10.54 3.78 -5.01
C ASP A 310 -11.37 2.75 -5.78
N LEU A 311 -10.83 1.53 -5.91
CA LEU A 311 -11.39 0.42 -6.68
C LEU A 311 -11.29 -0.92 -5.91
N HIS A 312 -11.16 -0.88 -4.57
CA HIS A 312 -10.83 -2.04 -3.71
C HIS A 312 -11.80 -3.24 -3.76
N ASN A 313 -13.00 -3.08 -4.35
CA ASN A 313 -14.04 -4.11 -4.46
C ASN A 313 -14.47 -4.40 -5.92
N ILE A 314 -13.62 -4.13 -6.93
CA ILE A 314 -13.97 -4.41 -8.34
C ILE A 314 -14.16 -5.90 -8.65
N GLU A 315 -13.67 -6.83 -7.82
CA GLU A 315 -13.89 -8.27 -7.97
C GLU A 315 -15.38 -8.64 -8.01
N ARG A 316 -16.26 -7.84 -7.39
CA ARG A 316 -17.72 -8.03 -7.45
C ARG A 316 -18.26 -8.04 -8.88
N PHE A 317 -17.54 -7.44 -9.84
CA PHE A 317 -17.91 -7.39 -11.25
C PHE A 317 -17.41 -8.58 -12.08
N ILE A 318 -16.62 -9.49 -11.53
CA ILE A 318 -16.18 -10.72 -12.22
C ILE A 318 -17.42 -11.55 -12.60
N GLY A 319 -17.45 -12.05 -13.85
CA GLY A 319 -18.63 -12.69 -14.45
C GLY A 319 -19.81 -11.75 -14.75
N ARG A 320 -19.74 -10.47 -14.38
CA ARG A 320 -20.78 -9.44 -14.55
C ARG A 320 -20.34 -8.26 -15.45
N SER A 321 -19.15 -8.38 -16.03
CA SER A 321 -18.44 -7.39 -16.84
C SER A 321 -18.37 -7.72 -18.34
N GLY A 322 -18.96 -8.83 -18.79
CA GLY A 322 -18.79 -9.38 -20.15
C GLY A 322 -19.20 -8.44 -21.29
N ASP A 323 -18.59 -8.65 -22.46
CA ASP A 323 -18.70 -7.75 -23.60
C ASP A 323 -20.08 -7.79 -24.28
N ASN A 324 -20.49 -6.66 -24.86
CA ASN A 324 -21.85 -6.49 -25.39
C ASN A 324 -21.97 -7.02 -26.82
N LYS A 325 -22.84 -8.02 -27.05
CA LYS A 325 -23.02 -8.64 -28.37
C LYS A 325 -23.41 -7.71 -29.51
N TYR A 326 -23.90 -6.50 -29.21
CA TYR A 326 -24.26 -5.48 -30.20
C TYR A 326 -23.10 -4.52 -30.56
N GLU A 327 -21.96 -4.56 -29.84
CA GLU A 327 -20.83 -3.63 -30.05
C GLU A 327 -20.23 -3.75 -31.47
N SER A 328 -20.13 -4.96 -32.02
CA SER A 328 -19.59 -5.19 -33.37
C SER A 328 -20.51 -4.59 -34.46
N GLU A 329 -21.82 -4.80 -34.35
CA GLU A 329 -22.82 -4.21 -35.26
C GLU A 329 -22.82 -2.68 -35.14
N ARG A 330 -22.80 -2.17 -33.90
CA ARG A 330 -22.74 -0.74 -33.58
C ARG A 330 -21.52 -0.05 -34.20
N ARG A 331 -20.33 -0.68 -34.15
CA ARG A 331 -19.12 -0.17 -34.80
C ARG A 331 -19.19 -0.23 -36.33
N LYS A 332 -19.74 -1.29 -36.94
CA LYS A 332 -19.95 -1.34 -38.40
C LYS A 332 -20.83 -0.17 -38.84
N LEU A 333 -22.00 -0.02 -38.21
CA LEU A 333 -22.96 1.04 -38.53
C LEU A 333 -22.36 2.44 -38.37
N PHE A 334 -21.60 2.70 -37.30
CA PHE A 334 -20.89 3.97 -37.13
C PHE A 334 -19.90 4.25 -38.27
N GLY A 335 -19.11 3.26 -38.69
CA GLY A 335 -18.20 3.41 -39.83
C GLY A 335 -18.92 3.67 -41.17
N GLN A 336 -20.01 2.94 -41.44
CA GLN A 336 -20.81 3.08 -42.66
C GLN A 336 -21.50 4.46 -42.74
N ILE A 337 -22.14 4.89 -41.64
CA ILE A 337 -22.77 6.22 -41.54
C ILE A 337 -21.72 7.33 -41.68
N LYS A 338 -20.56 7.17 -41.03
CA LYS A 338 -19.46 8.14 -41.14
C LYS A 338 -18.99 8.27 -42.59
N PHE A 339 -18.80 7.17 -43.30
CA PHE A 339 -18.39 7.16 -44.70
C PHE A 339 -19.41 7.85 -45.62
N LEU A 340 -20.71 7.56 -45.47
CA LEU A 340 -21.76 8.19 -46.27
C LEU A 340 -21.91 9.70 -45.98
N LYS A 341 -21.74 10.14 -44.72
CA LYS A 341 -21.81 11.56 -44.36
C LYS A 341 -20.55 12.35 -44.72
N GLU A 342 -19.38 11.89 -44.30
CA GLU A 342 -18.12 12.66 -44.35
C GLU A 342 -17.26 12.34 -45.59
N GLY A 343 -17.60 11.32 -46.38
CA GLY A 343 -16.89 11.01 -47.62
C GLY A 343 -17.07 12.11 -48.68
N TYR A 344 -15.97 12.58 -49.26
CA TYR A 344 -15.96 13.57 -50.35
C TYR A 344 -16.19 12.95 -51.74
N ASP A 345 -16.02 11.64 -51.86
CA ASP A 345 -16.04 10.88 -53.10
C ASP A 345 -17.43 10.26 -53.32
N GLN A 346 -18.18 10.77 -54.31
CA GLN A 346 -19.56 10.34 -54.57
C GLN A 346 -19.62 8.99 -55.30
N ASP A 347 -18.68 8.73 -56.22
CA ASP A 347 -18.63 7.47 -56.97
C ASP A 347 -18.40 6.29 -56.02
N LYS A 348 -17.52 6.44 -55.03
CA LYS A 348 -17.31 5.43 -53.97
C LYS A 348 -18.51 5.28 -53.03
N LYS A 349 -19.31 6.33 -52.81
CA LYS A 349 -20.59 6.18 -52.08
C LYS A 349 -21.61 5.39 -52.90
N GLN A 350 -21.69 5.62 -54.19
CA GLN A 350 -22.56 4.86 -55.09
C GLN A 350 -22.12 3.39 -55.17
N GLU A 351 -20.82 3.12 -55.38
CA GLU A 351 -20.24 1.77 -55.39
C GLU A 351 -20.54 0.99 -54.10
N PHE A 352 -20.34 1.63 -52.94
CA PHE A 352 -20.66 1.06 -51.63
C PHE A 352 -22.17 0.82 -51.45
N THR A 353 -23.00 1.75 -51.95
CA THR A 353 -24.47 1.63 -51.88
C THR A 353 -24.96 0.45 -52.71
N THR A 354 -24.48 0.30 -53.94
CA THR A 354 -24.76 -0.88 -54.79
C THR A 354 -24.41 -2.18 -54.06
N LYS A 355 -23.23 -2.27 -53.42
CA LYS A 355 -22.78 -3.48 -52.70
C LYS A 355 -23.62 -3.82 -51.46
N GLU A 356 -24.03 -2.84 -50.66
CA GLU A 356 -24.95 -3.11 -49.53
C GLU A 356 -26.41 -3.29 -49.99
N ASN A 357 -26.82 -2.77 -51.16
CA ASN A 357 -28.10 -3.06 -51.81
C ASN A 357 -28.15 -4.53 -52.30
N GLU A 358 -27.14 -4.98 -53.05
CA GLU A 358 -27.00 -6.39 -53.48
C GLU A 358 -27.06 -7.37 -52.30
N PHE A 359 -26.30 -7.09 -51.23
CA PHE A 359 -26.30 -7.92 -50.02
C PHE A 359 -27.67 -7.91 -49.31
N ALA A 360 -28.38 -6.77 -49.32
CA ALA A 360 -29.72 -6.68 -48.76
C ALA A 360 -30.75 -7.47 -49.58
N VAL A 361 -30.69 -7.41 -50.92
CA VAL A 361 -31.55 -8.21 -51.83
C VAL A 361 -31.31 -9.71 -51.64
N GLN A 362 -30.05 -10.17 -51.62
CA GLN A 362 -29.72 -11.57 -51.34
C GLN A 362 -30.23 -12.05 -49.97
N LYS A 363 -30.24 -11.17 -48.98
CA LYS A 363 -30.77 -11.46 -47.64
C LYS A 363 -32.30 -11.47 -47.62
N GLN A 364 -32.97 -10.64 -48.41
CA GLN A 364 -34.42 -10.60 -48.55
C GLN A 364 -34.93 -11.87 -49.26
N HIS A 365 -34.23 -12.33 -50.29
CA HIS A 365 -34.47 -13.64 -50.94
C HIS A 365 -34.38 -14.79 -49.93
N LYS A 366 -33.31 -14.84 -49.13
CA LYS A 366 -33.10 -15.85 -48.07
C LYS A 366 -34.05 -15.74 -46.87
N TRP A 367 -34.83 -14.67 -46.79
CA TRP A 367 -35.96 -14.58 -45.86
C TRP A 367 -37.24 -15.13 -46.51
N PHE A 368 -37.53 -14.71 -47.74
CA PHE A 368 -38.67 -15.21 -48.54
C PHE A 368 -38.67 -16.74 -48.67
N GLU A 369 -37.53 -17.34 -49.04
CA GLU A 369 -37.35 -18.82 -49.09
C GLU A 369 -37.86 -19.50 -47.81
N ARG A 370 -37.37 -19.04 -46.65
CA ARG A 370 -37.65 -19.63 -45.34
C ARG A 370 -39.06 -19.36 -44.84
N GLU A 371 -39.60 -18.19 -45.14
CA GLU A 371 -40.95 -17.83 -44.73
C GLU A 371 -41.99 -18.56 -45.58
N SER A 372 -41.71 -18.77 -46.86
CA SER A 372 -42.44 -19.69 -47.76
C SER A 372 -42.39 -21.13 -47.23
N GLU A 373 -41.20 -21.69 -46.96
CA GLU A 373 -41.06 -23.01 -46.30
C GLU A 373 -41.90 -23.12 -45.01
N ARG A 374 -41.89 -22.06 -44.18
CA ARG A 374 -42.65 -22.00 -42.92
C ARG A 374 -44.16 -21.95 -43.13
N LEU A 375 -44.64 -21.25 -44.15
CA LEU A 375 -46.06 -21.21 -44.53
C LEU A 375 -46.51 -22.54 -45.14
N ASN A 376 -45.73 -23.10 -46.07
CA ASN A 376 -46.01 -24.38 -46.71
C ASN A 376 -46.06 -25.53 -45.69
N HIS A 377 -45.07 -25.62 -44.79
CA HIS A 377 -45.10 -26.62 -43.71
C HIS A 377 -46.32 -26.44 -42.79
N LYS A 378 -46.70 -25.19 -42.47
CA LYS A 378 -47.90 -24.93 -41.66
C LYS A 378 -49.17 -25.36 -42.39
N PHE A 379 -49.27 -25.09 -43.69
CA PHE A 379 -50.40 -25.49 -44.52
C PHE A 379 -50.52 -27.02 -44.62
N GLU A 380 -49.46 -27.72 -45.04
CA GLU A 380 -49.46 -29.19 -45.14
C GLU A 380 -49.73 -29.86 -43.79
N LYS A 381 -49.25 -29.28 -42.68
CA LYS A 381 -49.62 -29.75 -41.35
C LYS A 381 -51.13 -29.62 -41.09
N SER A 382 -51.71 -28.43 -41.30
CA SER A 382 -53.14 -28.22 -41.04
C SER A 382 -54.04 -29.01 -41.98
N LYS A 383 -53.60 -29.22 -43.23
CA LYS A 383 -54.25 -30.09 -44.21
C LYS A 383 -54.24 -31.55 -43.74
N ALA A 384 -53.08 -32.10 -43.34
CA ALA A 384 -52.99 -33.45 -42.80
C ALA A 384 -53.82 -33.64 -41.51
N GLU A 385 -53.90 -32.62 -40.64
CA GLU A 385 -54.76 -32.63 -39.45
C GLU A 385 -56.27 -32.69 -39.80
N ILE A 386 -56.70 -32.20 -40.96
CA ILE A 386 -58.09 -32.28 -41.46
C ILE A 386 -58.32 -33.60 -42.21
N GLU A 387 -57.40 -34.00 -43.09
CA GLU A 387 -57.48 -35.25 -43.86
C GLU A 387 -57.57 -36.49 -42.93
N THR A 388 -56.81 -36.48 -41.83
CA THR A 388 -56.80 -37.55 -40.82
C THR A 388 -57.91 -37.45 -39.77
N ALA A 389 -58.75 -36.40 -39.79
CA ALA A 389 -59.89 -36.30 -38.89
C ALA A 389 -60.97 -37.35 -39.22
N ASN A 390 -61.65 -37.86 -38.18
CA ASN A 390 -62.76 -38.79 -38.35
C ASN A 390 -64.09 -38.03 -38.60
N LEU A 391 -64.17 -37.40 -39.76
CA LEU A 391 -65.28 -36.57 -40.24
C LEU A 391 -65.75 -37.07 -41.63
N PRO A 392 -67.01 -36.79 -42.03
CA PRO A 392 -67.45 -36.97 -43.41
C PRO A 392 -66.60 -36.15 -44.39
N ASP A 393 -66.42 -36.63 -45.62
CA ASP A 393 -65.55 -35.97 -46.60
C ASP A 393 -66.07 -34.57 -46.98
N ASP A 394 -67.40 -34.40 -47.09
CA ASP A 394 -68.07 -33.10 -47.26
C ASP A 394 -67.66 -32.07 -46.18
N GLU A 395 -67.56 -32.50 -44.91
CA GLU A 395 -67.14 -31.63 -43.80
C GLU A 395 -65.63 -31.37 -43.80
N LYS A 396 -64.82 -32.30 -44.31
CA LYS A 396 -63.38 -32.09 -44.51
C LYS A 396 -63.12 -31.07 -45.60
N GLU A 397 -63.80 -31.15 -46.74
CA GLU A 397 -63.66 -30.20 -47.85
C GLU A 397 -64.07 -28.79 -47.39
N LEU A 398 -65.18 -28.67 -46.66
CA LEU A 398 -65.68 -27.41 -46.10
C LEU A 398 -64.77 -26.81 -45.00
N GLN A 399 -63.94 -27.62 -44.33
CA GLN A 399 -62.89 -27.15 -43.41
C GLN A 399 -61.54 -26.89 -44.10
N LEU A 400 -61.24 -27.60 -45.18
CA LEU A 400 -60.00 -27.46 -45.96
C LEU A 400 -60.02 -26.18 -46.79
N GLN A 401 -61.16 -25.82 -47.40
CA GLN A 401 -61.31 -24.61 -48.20
C GLN A 401 -60.80 -23.32 -47.50
N PRO A 402 -61.26 -22.94 -46.29
CA PRO A 402 -60.76 -21.75 -45.60
C PRO A 402 -59.29 -21.86 -45.14
N VAL A 403 -58.70 -23.07 -45.12
CA VAL A 403 -57.26 -23.27 -44.86
C VAL A 403 -56.43 -23.06 -46.13
N VAL A 404 -56.93 -23.50 -47.29
CA VAL A 404 -56.35 -23.22 -48.61
C VAL A 404 -56.39 -21.72 -48.91
N GLU A 405 -57.56 -21.08 -48.82
CA GLU A 405 -57.73 -19.64 -49.05
C GLU A 405 -56.79 -18.81 -48.16
N LYS A 406 -56.71 -19.15 -46.86
CA LYS A 406 -55.85 -18.47 -45.90
C LYS A 406 -54.36 -18.69 -46.14
N HIS A 407 -53.96 -19.86 -46.64
CA HIS A 407 -52.58 -20.10 -47.05
C HIS A 407 -52.24 -19.29 -48.31
N GLN A 408 -53.13 -19.29 -49.30
CA GLN A 408 -52.92 -18.59 -50.56
C GLN A 408 -52.85 -17.07 -50.37
N CYS A 409 -53.74 -16.48 -49.55
CA CYS A 409 -53.62 -15.07 -49.15
C CYS A 409 -52.28 -14.77 -48.47
N ALA A 410 -51.84 -15.60 -47.50
CA ALA A 410 -50.57 -15.40 -46.81
C ALA A 410 -49.34 -15.54 -47.73
N MET A 411 -49.43 -16.38 -48.77
CA MET A 411 -48.38 -16.50 -49.80
C MET A 411 -48.35 -15.27 -50.72
N THR A 412 -49.51 -14.81 -51.21
CA THR A 412 -49.58 -13.60 -52.05
C THR A 412 -49.16 -12.35 -51.28
N GLU A 413 -49.51 -12.22 -49.99
CA GLU A 413 -48.98 -11.17 -49.11
C GLU A 413 -47.44 -11.22 -49.00
N LEU A 414 -46.87 -12.41 -48.80
CA LEU A 414 -45.43 -12.63 -48.68
C LEU A 414 -44.68 -12.34 -50.00
N GLU A 415 -45.22 -12.75 -51.15
CA GLU A 415 -44.68 -12.45 -52.48
C GLU A 415 -44.74 -10.94 -52.78
N THR A 416 -45.84 -10.28 -52.40
CA THR A 416 -46.02 -8.83 -52.59
C THR A 416 -45.03 -8.02 -51.76
N ASP A 417 -44.83 -8.34 -50.47
CA ASP A 417 -43.78 -7.69 -49.66
C ASP A 417 -42.39 -8.02 -50.21
N TYR A 418 -42.12 -9.28 -50.57
CA TYR A 418 -40.83 -9.67 -51.14
C TYR A 418 -40.46 -8.84 -52.38
N HIS A 419 -41.36 -8.71 -53.36
CA HIS A 419 -41.12 -7.88 -54.55
C HIS A 419 -40.98 -6.39 -54.19
N THR A 420 -41.85 -5.86 -53.33
CA THR A 420 -41.82 -4.44 -52.91
C THR A 420 -40.50 -4.09 -52.21
N GLN A 421 -40.00 -4.95 -51.32
CA GLN A 421 -38.70 -4.72 -50.66
C GLN A 421 -37.53 -4.89 -51.63
N VAL A 422 -37.58 -5.83 -52.58
CA VAL A 422 -36.49 -6.02 -53.57
C VAL A 422 -36.39 -4.82 -54.51
N GLU A 423 -37.50 -4.36 -55.07
CA GLU A 423 -37.52 -3.16 -55.94
C GLU A 423 -37.02 -1.92 -55.17
N ARG A 424 -37.52 -1.72 -53.94
CA ARG A 424 -37.03 -0.65 -53.06
C ARG A 424 -35.52 -0.74 -52.84
N LEU A 425 -34.98 -1.93 -52.56
CA LEU A 425 -33.56 -2.13 -52.28
C LEU A 425 -32.67 -1.98 -53.51
N GLN A 426 -33.14 -2.38 -54.69
CA GLN A 426 -32.41 -2.19 -55.95
C GLN A 426 -32.28 -0.70 -56.31
N ASN A 427 -33.36 0.07 -56.13
CA ASN A 427 -33.42 1.49 -56.49
C ASN A 427 -32.95 2.45 -55.38
N ARG A 428 -32.43 1.95 -54.25
CA ARG A 428 -32.11 2.75 -53.06
C ARG A 428 -30.86 3.63 -53.25
N THR A 429 -31.00 4.95 -53.07
CA THR A 429 -29.90 5.94 -53.17
C THR A 429 -28.98 5.93 -51.93
N PRO A 430 -27.78 6.55 -51.99
CA PRO A 430 -26.87 6.67 -50.84
C PRO A 430 -27.50 7.39 -49.63
N GLU A 431 -28.37 8.38 -49.86
CA GLU A 431 -29.09 9.13 -48.84
C GLU A 431 -30.16 8.26 -48.17
N GLN A 432 -30.87 7.46 -48.96
CA GLN A 432 -31.87 6.52 -48.45
C GLN A 432 -31.22 5.37 -47.67
N LEU A 433 -30.06 4.87 -48.12
CA LEU A 433 -29.23 3.93 -47.37
C LEU A 433 -28.72 4.56 -46.07
N LEU A 434 -28.31 5.82 -46.08
CA LEU A 434 -27.91 6.54 -44.87
C LEU A 434 -29.06 6.59 -43.85
N VAL A 435 -30.28 6.94 -44.26
CA VAL A 435 -31.46 6.95 -43.39
C VAL A 435 -31.79 5.56 -42.83
N ASP A 436 -31.77 4.51 -43.65
CA ASP A 436 -31.94 3.11 -43.18
C ASP A 436 -30.88 2.73 -42.14
N LEU A 437 -29.61 3.11 -42.36
CA LEU A 437 -28.51 2.84 -41.45
C LEU A 437 -28.65 3.63 -40.13
N GLU A 438 -29.11 4.88 -40.16
CA GLU A 438 -29.36 5.69 -38.95
C GLU A 438 -30.51 5.14 -38.11
N GLN A 439 -31.64 4.76 -38.74
CA GLN A 439 -32.73 4.06 -38.05
C GLN A 439 -32.24 2.74 -37.42
N ARG A 440 -31.39 2.01 -38.14
CA ARG A 440 -30.75 0.80 -37.60
C ARG A 440 -29.78 1.10 -36.47
N GLN A 441 -28.99 2.17 -36.56
CA GLN A 441 -28.05 2.58 -35.51
C GLN A 441 -28.78 2.96 -34.23
N THR A 442 -29.89 3.69 -34.31
CA THR A 442 -30.77 3.97 -33.17
C THR A 442 -31.28 2.67 -32.52
N SER A 443 -31.86 1.77 -33.32
CA SER A 443 -32.34 0.46 -32.87
C SER A 443 -31.24 -0.39 -32.20
N VAL A 444 -30.01 -0.33 -32.71
CA VAL A 444 -28.85 -1.07 -32.17
C VAL A 444 -28.30 -0.41 -30.92
N ASN A 445 -28.25 0.92 -30.85
CA ASN A 445 -27.84 1.68 -29.67
C ASN A 445 -28.80 1.42 -28.49
N GLU A 446 -30.12 1.43 -28.70
CA GLU A 446 -31.07 1.09 -27.63
C GLU A 446 -30.85 -0.32 -27.08
N ARG A 447 -30.68 -1.30 -27.97
CA ARG A 447 -30.43 -2.71 -27.62
C ARG A 447 -29.10 -2.88 -26.90
N TYR A 448 -28.08 -2.16 -27.35
CA TYR A 448 -26.77 -2.06 -26.73
C TYR A 448 -26.87 -1.52 -25.30
N GLU A 449 -27.42 -0.31 -25.11
CA GLU A 449 -27.59 0.33 -23.80
C GLU A 449 -28.42 -0.52 -22.84
N LYS A 450 -29.51 -1.12 -23.31
CA LYS A 450 -30.34 -2.04 -22.53
C LYS A 450 -29.54 -3.26 -22.06
N ARG A 451 -28.69 -3.84 -22.92
CA ARG A 451 -27.89 -5.06 -22.64
C ARG A 451 -26.46 -4.82 -22.13
N LYS A 452 -26.04 -3.58 -21.84
CA LYS A 452 -24.77 -3.29 -21.14
C LYS A 452 -24.59 -4.14 -19.88
N SER A 453 -23.36 -4.59 -19.63
CA SER A 453 -22.98 -5.38 -18.43
C SER A 453 -23.13 -4.56 -17.15
N LEU A 454 -23.09 -5.18 -15.96
CA LEU A 454 -23.31 -4.45 -14.70
C LEU A 454 -22.15 -3.50 -14.39
N ALA A 455 -20.92 -3.91 -14.69
CA ALA A 455 -19.75 -3.03 -14.60
C ALA A 455 -19.88 -1.85 -15.56
N GLN A 456 -20.32 -2.09 -16.80
CA GLN A 456 -20.52 -1.03 -17.79
C GLN A 456 -21.57 -0.01 -17.31
N LYS A 457 -22.68 -0.48 -16.71
CA LYS A 457 -23.73 0.38 -16.15
C LYS A 457 -23.26 1.17 -14.91
N ALA A 458 -22.44 0.57 -14.06
CA ALA A 458 -21.82 1.26 -12.93
C ALA A 458 -20.84 2.35 -13.39
N LEU A 459 -20.02 2.05 -14.41
CA LEU A 459 -19.11 3.01 -15.03
C LEU A 459 -19.84 4.17 -15.71
N ASP A 460 -20.92 3.91 -16.47
CA ASP A 460 -21.74 4.97 -17.08
C ASP A 460 -22.27 5.96 -16.01
N LEU A 461 -22.77 5.44 -14.89
CA LEU A 461 -23.30 6.24 -13.78
C LEU A 461 -22.18 7.00 -13.04
N HIS A 462 -21.06 6.34 -12.79
CA HIS A 462 -19.86 6.94 -12.18
C HIS A 462 -19.35 8.11 -13.03
N PHE A 463 -19.17 7.94 -14.33
CA PHE A 463 -18.74 9.04 -15.20
C PHE A 463 -19.80 10.15 -15.31
N LYS A 464 -21.09 9.82 -15.49
CA LYS A 464 -22.13 10.85 -15.60
C LYS A 464 -22.22 11.71 -14.33
N ILE A 465 -22.26 11.10 -13.16
CA ILE A 465 -22.59 11.81 -11.91
C ILE A 465 -21.33 12.37 -11.23
N ASN A 466 -20.18 11.69 -11.32
CA ASN A 466 -18.97 12.08 -10.60
C ASN A 466 -17.94 12.85 -11.45
N HIS A 467 -17.96 12.75 -12.78
CA HIS A 467 -16.87 13.24 -13.65
C HIS A 467 -17.33 14.07 -14.87
N THR A 468 -18.54 14.66 -14.86
CA THR A 468 -18.98 15.61 -15.91
C THR A 468 -18.79 17.06 -15.47
N GLY A 469 -17.62 17.62 -15.76
CA GLY A 469 -17.26 19.02 -15.51
C GLY A 469 -15.79 19.27 -15.85
N GLY A 470 -15.41 20.52 -16.13
CA GLY A 470 -14.01 20.89 -16.38
C GLY A 470 -13.14 20.79 -15.12
N ASP A 471 -13.69 21.23 -13.99
CA ASP A 471 -13.06 21.13 -12.67
C ASP A 471 -13.60 19.94 -11.89
N TYR A 472 -12.70 19.16 -11.26
CA TYR A 472 -13.03 18.00 -10.43
C TYR A 472 -13.97 18.31 -9.24
N ASN A 473 -14.08 19.58 -8.84
CA ASN A 473 -14.93 20.04 -7.72
C ASN A 473 -16.20 20.79 -8.18
N SER A 474 -16.47 20.90 -9.49
CA SER A 474 -17.56 21.76 -10.03
C SER A 474 -18.99 21.26 -9.82
N LYS A 475 -19.20 19.99 -9.41
CA LYS A 475 -20.54 19.40 -9.21
C LYS A 475 -20.82 19.09 -7.74
N PRO A 476 -21.97 19.54 -7.17
CA PRO A 476 -22.28 19.32 -5.75
C PRO A 476 -22.49 17.85 -5.37
N LEU A 477 -22.94 17.02 -6.32
CA LEU A 477 -23.28 15.60 -6.09
C LEU A 477 -22.12 14.62 -6.38
N THR A 478 -21.00 15.10 -6.94
CA THR A 478 -19.87 14.25 -7.35
C THR A 478 -19.42 13.35 -6.21
N GLY A 479 -19.36 12.03 -6.41
CA GLY A 479 -18.73 11.08 -5.48
C GLY A 479 -19.58 10.68 -4.28
N ILE A 480 -20.77 11.26 -4.06
CA ILE A 480 -21.64 10.91 -2.91
C ILE A 480 -22.13 9.45 -3.02
N VAL A 481 -22.30 8.93 -4.26
CA VAL A 481 -22.56 7.51 -4.52
C VAL A 481 -21.32 6.85 -5.14
N ASP A 482 -20.80 5.84 -4.45
CA ASP A 482 -19.78 4.94 -4.99
C ASP A 482 -20.45 3.81 -5.78
N TRP A 483 -20.63 4.06 -7.06
CA TRP A 483 -21.20 3.12 -8.04
C TRP A 483 -20.36 1.86 -8.23
N ILE A 484 -19.06 1.89 -7.90
CA ILE A 484 -18.14 0.80 -8.15
C ILE A 484 -18.10 -0.12 -6.92
N ASN A 485 -17.64 0.37 -5.77
CA ASN A 485 -17.32 -0.50 -4.64
C ASN A 485 -18.55 -0.87 -3.81
N TYR A 486 -19.50 0.06 -3.59
CA TYR A 486 -20.59 -0.13 -2.63
C TYR A 486 -21.96 -0.32 -3.30
N ALA A 487 -22.39 0.56 -4.21
CA ALA A 487 -23.75 0.59 -4.77
C ALA A 487 -24.27 -0.82 -5.18
N PRO A 488 -25.45 -1.28 -4.67
CA PRO A 488 -25.97 -2.61 -4.97
C PRO A 488 -26.30 -2.80 -6.46
N PHE A 489 -26.13 -4.02 -7.00
CA PHE A 489 -26.45 -4.28 -8.41
C PHE A 489 -27.92 -4.06 -8.79
N GLY A 490 -28.85 -4.11 -7.82
CA GLY A 490 -30.25 -3.70 -8.02
C GLY A 490 -30.36 -2.20 -8.26
N THR A 491 -29.72 -1.41 -7.41
CA THR A 491 -29.60 0.05 -7.49
C THR A 491 -28.94 0.48 -8.80
N VAL A 492 -27.79 -0.10 -9.16
CA VAL A 492 -27.11 0.17 -10.45
C VAL A 492 -28.03 -0.11 -11.66
N LYS A 493 -28.82 -1.18 -11.64
CA LYS A 493 -29.80 -1.47 -12.71
C LYS A 493 -30.94 -0.42 -12.75
N ARG A 494 -31.44 0.02 -11.58
CA ARG A 494 -32.50 1.03 -11.46
C ARG A 494 -32.02 2.41 -11.90
N ALA A 495 -30.91 2.88 -11.32
CA ALA A 495 -30.25 4.14 -11.66
C ALA A 495 -29.92 4.23 -13.16
N HIS A 496 -29.37 3.17 -13.77
CA HIS A 496 -29.10 3.16 -15.21
C HIS A 496 -30.38 3.20 -16.06
N LYS A 497 -31.49 2.59 -15.59
CA LYS A 497 -32.80 2.75 -16.24
C LYS A 497 -33.28 4.20 -16.15
N MET A 498 -33.21 4.82 -14.97
CA MET A 498 -33.59 6.22 -14.73
C MET A 498 -32.78 7.20 -15.59
N MET A 499 -31.46 7.01 -15.62
CA MET A 499 -30.51 7.76 -16.46
C MET A 499 -30.89 7.73 -17.95
N ARG A 500 -31.23 6.55 -18.49
CA ARG A 500 -31.68 6.41 -19.89
C ARG A 500 -33.11 6.90 -20.16
N LEU A 501 -33.87 7.22 -19.11
CA LEU A 501 -35.20 7.84 -19.21
C LEU A 501 -35.14 9.37 -19.02
N GLY A 502 -33.94 9.96 -19.02
CA GLY A 502 -33.75 11.42 -18.93
C GLY A 502 -33.91 12.00 -17.53
N MET A 503 -33.94 11.18 -16.48
CA MET A 503 -34.00 11.69 -15.09
C MET A 503 -32.72 12.46 -14.73
N SER A 504 -32.87 13.48 -13.86
CA SER A 504 -31.77 14.34 -13.42
C SER A 504 -30.80 13.62 -12.49
N ASP A 505 -29.60 14.17 -12.33
CA ASP A 505 -28.55 13.56 -11.50
C ASP A 505 -28.96 13.56 -10.02
N GLU A 506 -29.74 14.56 -9.57
CA GLU A 506 -30.32 14.67 -8.23
C GLU A 506 -31.23 13.47 -7.94
N VAL A 507 -32.26 13.26 -8.76
CA VAL A 507 -33.25 12.19 -8.57
C VAL A 507 -32.58 10.82 -8.59
N ILE A 508 -31.61 10.61 -9.50
CA ILE A 508 -30.86 9.35 -9.57
C ILE A 508 -30.03 9.15 -8.29
N THR A 509 -29.44 10.20 -7.74
CA THR A 509 -28.62 10.17 -6.52
C THR A 509 -29.49 9.92 -5.28
N GLU A 510 -30.60 10.66 -5.12
CA GLU A 510 -31.56 10.52 -4.01
C GLU A 510 -32.10 9.08 -3.89
N TYR A 511 -32.67 8.56 -4.98
CA TYR A 511 -33.19 7.19 -4.99
C TYR A 511 -32.11 6.16 -4.72
N SER A 512 -30.88 6.38 -5.19
CA SER A 512 -29.79 5.42 -5.05
C SER A 512 -29.16 5.43 -3.66
N LEU A 513 -29.09 6.58 -2.99
CA LEU A 513 -28.71 6.65 -1.59
C LEU A 513 -29.76 5.99 -0.70
N ALA A 514 -31.05 6.32 -0.86
CA ALA A 514 -32.11 5.73 -0.05
C ALA A 514 -32.17 4.19 -0.22
N ASP A 515 -32.10 3.70 -1.45
CA ASP A 515 -32.08 2.26 -1.80
C ASP A 515 -30.82 1.53 -1.27
N THR A 516 -29.67 2.20 -1.24
CA THR A 516 -28.42 1.63 -0.69
C THR A 516 -28.40 1.64 0.84
N ILE A 517 -28.82 2.73 1.47
CA ILE A 517 -28.80 2.94 2.92
C ILE A 517 -29.83 2.06 3.62
N ALA A 518 -31.05 1.96 3.07
CA ALA A 518 -32.06 1.04 3.59
C ALA A 518 -31.75 -0.43 3.27
N GLY A 519 -31.04 -0.71 2.18
CA GLY A 519 -30.54 -2.05 1.86
C GLY A 519 -31.63 -3.13 1.88
N LYS A 520 -31.41 -4.22 2.65
CA LYS A 520 -32.38 -5.31 2.82
C LYS A 520 -33.68 -4.95 3.56
N ARG A 521 -33.79 -3.77 4.17
CA ARG A 521 -35.08 -3.24 4.69
C ARG A 521 -35.97 -2.74 3.55
N GLY A 522 -35.36 -2.20 2.48
CA GLY A 522 -36.06 -1.45 1.44
C GLY A 522 -36.37 -0.01 1.88
N ALA A 523 -36.24 0.94 0.93
CA ALA A 523 -36.47 2.35 1.19
C ALA A 523 -37.98 2.69 1.28
N THR A 524 -38.34 3.49 2.28
CA THR A 524 -39.67 4.07 2.47
C THR A 524 -39.76 5.47 1.87
N ARG A 525 -40.97 6.05 1.88
CA ARG A 525 -41.18 7.45 1.46
C ARG A 525 -40.49 8.45 2.38
N ASP A 526 -40.28 8.12 3.65
CA ASP A 526 -39.69 9.01 4.65
C ASP A 526 -38.15 8.90 4.69
N ASP A 527 -37.58 7.74 4.33
CA ASP A 527 -36.16 7.63 3.97
C ASP A 527 -35.82 8.59 2.81
N LEU A 528 -36.65 8.63 1.77
CA LEU A 528 -36.46 9.50 0.61
C LEU A 528 -36.56 10.99 0.96
N LYS A 529 -37.52 11.40 1.81
CA LYS A 529 -37.60 12.79 2.32
C LYS A 529 -36.32 13.18 3.08
N THR A 530 -35.85 12.28 3.95
CA THR A 530 -34.64 12.50 4.76
C THR A 530 -33.40 12.63 3.88
N ILE A 531 -33.24 11.76 2.87
CA ILE A 531 -32.15 11.84 1.90
C ILE A 531 -32.21 13.13 1.07
N HIS A 532 -33.37 13.53 0.58
CA HIS A 532 -33.55 14.79 -0.16
C HIS A 532 -33.10 16.00 0.68
N PHE A 533 -33.57 16.11 1.94
CA PHE A 533 -33.15 17.18 2.86
C PHE A 533 -31.65 17.20 3.14
N LEU A 534 -31.01 16.03 3.27
CA LEU A 534 -29.57 15.92 3.44
C LEU A 534 -28.80 16.28 2.15
N ILE A 535 -29.36 15.98 0.97
CA ILE A 535 -28.80 16.37 -0.33
C ILE A 535 -28.87 17.87 -0.55
N GLU A 536 -29.99 18.55 -0.22
CA GLU A 536 -30.07 20.02 -0.32
C GLU A 536 -29.04 20.71 0.59
N LYS A 537 -28.78 20.16 1.78
CA LYS A 537 -27.69 20.64 2.65
C LYS A 537 -26.30 20.36 2.07
N ALA A 538 -26.07 19.18 1.50
CA ALA A 538 -24.79 18.84 0.86
C ALA A 538 -24.51 19.69 -0.39
N LYS A 539 -25.55 20.08 -1.15
CA LYS A 539 -25.45 21.03 -2.27
C LYS A 539 -24.97 22.41 -1.82
N GLY A 540 -25.35 22.85 -0.61
CA GLY A 540 -24.83 24.06 0.05
C GLY A 540 -23.38 23.98 0.54
N GLN A 541 -22.60 23.01 0.04
CA GLN A 541 -21.20 22.73 0.41
C GLN A 541 -20.99 22.37 1.90
N ASP A 542 -22.01 21.89 2.62
CA ASP A 542 -21.82 21.29 3.95
C ASP A 542 -21.05 19.96 3.84
N TYR A 543 -19.73 20.08 3.99
CA TYR A 543 -18.79 18.97 3.93
C TYR A 543 -19.02 17.92 5.03
N LYS A 544 -19.62 18.29 6.17
CA LYS A 544 -19.94 17.35 7.27
C LYS A 544 -21.16 16.50 6.91
N VAL A 545 -22.24 17.14 6.44
CA VAL A 545 -23.44 16.42 5.95
C VAL A 545 -23.09 15.52 4.78
N ARG A 546 -22.24 16.01 3.87
CA ARG A 546 -21.75 15.24 2.73
C ARG A 546 -20.94 14.01 3.15
N ARG A 547 -19.93 14.14 4.02
CA ARG A 547 -19.19 12.98 4.57
C ARG A 547 -20.12 12.01 5.29
N LYS A 548 -21.16 12.50 6.00
CA LYS A 548 -22.15 11.64 6.65
C LYS A 548 -22.95 10.82 5.63
N LEU A 549 -23.40 11.42 4.51
CA LEU A 549 -24.08 10.68 3.44
C LEU A 549 -23.17 9.60 2.81
N GLU A 550 -21.91 9.95 2.51
CA GLU A 550 -20.90 9.02 1.98
C GLU A 550 -20.66 7.84 2.96
N ALA A 551 -20.56 8.11 4.26
CA ALA A 551 -20.39 7.08 5.30
C ALA A 551 -21.64 6.20 5.48
N MET A 552 -22.84 6.80 5.54
CA MET A 552 -24.11 6.06 5.64
C MET A 552 -24.33 5.11 4.46
N MET A 553 -23.99 5.55 3.25
CA MET A 553 -24.05 4.73 2.04
C MET A 553 -23.13 3.51 2.13
N LYS A 554 -21.91 3.67 2.66
CA LYS A 554 -20.99 2.55 2.92
C LYS A 554 -21.53 1.59 3.99
N VAL A 555 -21.92 2.10 5.16
CA VAL A 555 -22.43 1.28 6.28
C VAL A 555 -23.70 0.52 5.90
N GLY A 556 -24.69 1.18 5.28
CA GLY A 556 -25.92 0.54 4.81
C GLY A 556 -25.65 -0.56 3.77
N SER A 557 -24.71 -0.33 2.85
CA SER A 557 -24.26 -1.37 1.91
C SER A 557 -23.59 -2.56 2.60
N ILE A 558 -22.71 -2.33 3.59
CA ILE A 558 -22.01 -3.37 4.35
C ILE A 558 -23.03 -4.23 5.11
N LEU A 559 -23.95 -3.62 5.85
CA LEU A 559 -25.01 -4.30 6.59
C LEU A 559 -25.94 -5.10 5.65
N SER A 560 -26.32 -4.52 4.51
CA SER A 560 -27.13 -5.18 3.49
C SER A 560 -26.43 -6.41 2.87
N MET A 561 -25.11 -6.33 2.66
CA MET A 561 -24.28 -7.43 2.16
C MET A 561 -24.12 -8.56 3.19
N ALA A 562 -23.76 -8.23 4.44
CA ALA A 562 -23.68 -9.20 5.54
C ALA A 562 -25.05 -9.80 5.88
N GLY A 563 -26.12 -9.05 5.60
CA GLY A 563 -27.47 -9.57 5.46
C GLY A 563 -28.49 -9.06 6.48
N PHE A 564 -28.09 -8.09 7.30
CA PHE A 564 -28.90 -7.45 8.33
C PHE A 564 -29.94 -6.49 7.73
N LYS A 565 -30.96 -6.16 8.51
CA LYS A 565 -31.96 -5.12 8.23
C LYS A 565 -31.84 -4.04 9.31
N ALA A 566 -31.27 -2.89 8.95
CA ALA A 566 -31.05 -1.79 9.89
C ALA A 566 -32.07 -0.66 9.71
N SER A 567 -32.32 0.12 10.76
CA SER A 567 -33.05 1.39 10.64
C SER A 567 -32.20 2.46 9.96
N PHE A 568 -32.81 3.56 9.49
CA PHE A 568 -32.05 4.66 8.90
C PHE A 568 -31.17 5.35 9.95
N ASP A 569 -31.67 5.48 11.18
CA ASP A 569 -30.98 6.09 12.31
C ASP A 569 -29.82 5.23 12.82
N GLU A 570 -30.00 3.90 12.86
CA GLU A 570 -28.96 2.92 13.19
C GLU A 570 -27.78 2.99 12.20
N VAL A 571 -28.08 3.13 10.90
CA VAL A 571 -27.04 3.37 9.88
C VAL A 571 -26.41 4.77 10.07
N ALA A 572 -27.20 5.78 10.45
CA ALA A 572 -26.72 7.15 10.69
C ALA A 572 -25.83 7.27 11.94
N GLU A 573 -26.05 6.43 12.94
CA GLU A 573 -25.27 6.30 14.17
C GLU A 573 -23.95 5.59 13.90
N LEU A 574 -23.99 4.40 13.30
CA LEU A 574 -22.80 3.63 12.93
C LEU A 574 -21.89 4.37 11.94
N ALA A 575 -22.47 5.12 11.00
CA ALA A 575 -21.73 6.00 10.09
C ALA A 575 -21.11 7.24 10.78
N GLY A 576 -21.49 7.55 12.02
CA GLY A 576 -20.85 8.55 12.86
C GLY A 576 -19.69 8.01 13.70
N LYS A 577 -19.47 6.69 13.72
CA LYS A 577 -18.45 5.97 14.50
C LYS A 577 -17.37 5.37 13.58
N ASN A 578 -16.34 4.74 14.15
CA ASN A 578 -15.30 4.07 13.36
C ASN A 578 -15.80 2.70 12.85
N PHE A 579 -16.17 2.61 11.57
CA PHE A 579 -16.63 1.37 10.93
C PHE A 579 -15.59 0.72 9.99
N TYR A 580 -14.32 1.16 10.02
CA TYR A 580 -13.28 0.54 9.20
C TYR A 580 -13.01 -0.90 9.65
N GLY A 581 -13.09 -1.86 8.72
CA GLY A 581 -13.02 -3.31 9.01
C GLY A 581 -14.38 -3.98 9.29
N MET A 582 -15.50 -3.23 9.34
CA MET A 582 -16.83 -3.78 9.66
C MET A 582 -17.28 -4.91 8.70
N ALA A 583 -16.96 -4.80 7.41
CA ALA A 583 -17.33 -5.82 6.43
C ALA A 583 -16.61 -7.16 6.66
N GLU A 584 -15.43 -7.13 7.25
CA GLU A 584 -14.64 -8.31 7.61
C GLU A 584 -15.03 -8.85 8.98
N ALA A 585 -15.30 -7.98 9.95
CA ALA A 585 -15.72 -8.36 11.30
C ALA A 585 -17.08 -9.10 11.27
N LEU A 586 -18.03 -8.65 10.45
CA LEU A 586 -19.33 -9.30 10.24
C LEU A 586 -19.26 -10.66 9.50
N LYS A 587 -18.05 -11.14 9.13
CA LYS A 587 -17.82 -12.53 8.67
C LYS A 587 -17.48 -13.49 9.81
N MET A 588 -17.22 -12.96 11.02
CA MET A 588 -16.71 -13.69 12.19
C MET A 588 -17.56 -13.47 13.45
N TYR A 589 -18.25 -12.33 13.52
CA TYR A 589 -19.03 -11.86 14.68
C TYR A 589 -20.41 -11.41 14.25
N ASP A 590 -21.37 -11.41 15.17
CA ASP A 590 -22.70 -10.83 14.92
C ASP A 590 -22.70 -9.29 15.01
N LEU A 591 -23.81 -8.66 14.59
CA LEU A 591 -23.94 -7.20 14.58
C LEU A 591 -23.96 -6.58 15.98
N GLY A 592 -24.42 -7.28 17.02
CA GLY A 592 -24.37 -6.81 18.41
C GLY A 592 -22.94 -6.77 18.93
N GLN A 593 -22.17 -7.84 18.69
CA GLN A 593 -20.74 -7.91 19.00
C GLN A 593 -19.95 -6.81 18.27
N VAL A 594 -20.17 -6.64 16.96
CA VAL A 594 -19.50 -5.60 16.16
C VAL A 594 -19.87 -4.19 16.63
N LYS A 595 -21.12 -3.93 17.03
CA LYS A 595 -21.50 -2.67 17.70
C LYS A 595 -20.71 -2.45 18.98
N GLN A 596 -20.67 -3.45 19.86
CA GLN A 596 -19.96 -3.35 21.14
C GLN A 596 -18.48 -2.98 20.96
N PHE A 597 -17.78 -3.59 19.99
CA PHE A 597 -16.38 -3.25 19.71
C PHE A 597 -16.21 -1.80 19.21
N ILE A 598 -17.11 -1.34 18.33
CA ILE A 598 -17.12 0.06 17.85
C ILE A 598 -17.40 1.03 19.00
N ASP A 599 -18.31 0.68 19.91
CA ASP A 599 -18.70 1.51 21.06
C ASP A 599 -17.62 1.57 22.14
N GLN A 600 -16.81 0.50 22.27
CA GLN A 600 -15.58 0.48 23.06
C GLN A 600 -14.42 1.22 22.38
N GLY A 601 -14.58 1.70 21.14
CA GLY A 601 -13.55 2.40 20.37
C GLY A 601 -12.48 1.49 19.77
N ILE A 602 -12.63 0.17 19.85
CA ILE A 602 -11.62 -0.81 19.44
C ILE A 602 -11.55 -0.89 17.91
N SER A 603 -10.33 -0.99 17.39
CA SER A 603 -10.09 -1.27 15.97
C SER A 603 -10.66 -2.63 15.58
N LEU A 604 -11.65 -2.66 14.67
CA LEU A 604 -12.21 -3.91 14.17
C LEU A 604 -11.16 -4.77 13.43
N TRP A 605 -10.13 -4.14 12.84
CA TRP A 605 -8.99 -4.87 12.29
C TRP A 605 -8.21 -5.60 13.36
N SER A 606 -7.94 -4.96 14.51
CA SER A 606 -7.27 -5.60 15.65
C SER A 606 -8.10 -6.76 16.21
N ILE A 607 -9.42 -6.61 16.33
CA ILE A 607 -10.36 -7.71 16.69
C ILE A 607 -10.27 -8.90 15.71
N ILE A 608 -10.20 -8.64 14.40
CA ILE A 608 -10.08 -9.68 13.36
C ILE A 608 -8.70 -10.37 13.43
N GLU A 609 -7.65 -9.60 13.64
CA GLU A 609 -6.26 -10.05 13.67
C GLU A 609 -5.96 -10.88 14.92
N THR A 610 -6.28 -10.35 16.11
CA THR A 610 -6.21 -11.08 17.38
C THR A 610 -6.90 -12.43 17.27
N ARG A 611 -8.15 -12.50 16.79
CA ARG A 611 -8.88 -13.78 16.65
C ARG A 611 -8.15 -14.78 15.75
N LYS A 612 -7.65 -14.33 14.59
CA LYS A 612 -6.91 -15.22 13.66
C LYS A 612 -5.65 -15.76 14.30
N ILE A 613 -4.90 -14.91 14.99
CA ILE A 613 -3.63 -15.28 15.62
C ILE A 613 -3.87 -16.22 16.81
N THR A 614 -4.84 -15.93 17.68
CA THR A 614 -5.16 -16.81 18.82
C THR A 614 -5.67 -18.16 18.33
N GLN A 615 -6.54 -18.21 17.31
CA GLN A 615 -6.99 -19.46 16.69
C GLN A 615 -5.86 -20.24 16.00
N LYS A 616 -4.90 -19.56 15.35
CA LYS A 616 -3.70 -20.19 14.77
C LYS A 616 -2.87 -20.92 15.82
N HIS A 617 -2.80 -20.38 17.04
CA HIS A 617 -2.11 -20.99 18.19
C HIS A 617 -3.03 -21.89 19.04
N GLY A 618 -4.22 -22.25 18.55
CA GLY A 618 -5.12 -23.21 19.20
C GLY A 618 -6.03 -22.64 20.30
N TYR A 619 -6.04 -21.32 20.51
CA TYR A 619 -6.86 -20.67 21.54
C TYR A 619 -8.22 -20.21 20.97
N GLU A 620 -9.30 -20.90 21.35
CA GLU A 620 -10.68 -20.49 21.05
C GLU A 620 -11.20 -19.50 22.09
N LEU A 621 -10.97 -18.21 21.85
CA LEU A 621 -11.35 -17.14 22.77
C LEU A 621 -12.78 -16.62 22.53
N SER A 622 -13.45 -16.22 23.62
CA SER A 622 -14.74 -15.55 23.54
C SER A 622 -14.60 -14.13 22.95
N PRO A 623 -15.68 -13.52 22.44
CA PRO A 623 -15.66 -12.15 21.92
C PRO A 623 -15.15 -11.10 22.92
N VAL A 624 -15.35 -11.33 24.23
CA VAL A 624 -14.90 -10.43 25.30
C VAL A 624 -13.39 -10.51 25.48
N GLU A 625 -12.82 -11.72 25.46
CA GLU A 625 -11.37 -11.94 25.59
C GLU A 625 -10.59 -11.51 24.35
N VAL A 626 -11.20 -11.60 23.16
CA VAL A 626 -10.61 -11.00 21.95
C VAL A 626 -10.59 -9.47 22.06
N ALA A 627 -11.65 -8.85 22.61
CA ALA A 627 -11.69 -7.41 22.84
C ALA A 627 -10.70 -6.95 23.92
N GLU A 628 -10.54 -7.73 25.00
CA GLU A 628 -9.52 -7.52 26.04
C GLU A 628 -8.10 -7.42 25.43
N ILE A 629 -7.72 -8.37 24.58
CA ILE A 629 -6.41 -8.39 23.93
C ILE A 629 -6.29 -7.30 22.86
N ALA A 630 -7.31 -7.12 22.02
CA ALA A 630 -7.31 -6.16 20.90
C ALA A 630 -7.43 -4.68 21.34
N LEU A 631 -7.59 -4.40 22.63
CA LEU A 631 -7.58 -3.05 23.20
C LEU A 631 -6.14 -2.47 23.33
N HIS A 632 -5.14 -3.35 23.50
CA HIS A 632 -3.72 -3.00 23.62
C HIS A 632 -3.01 -3.02 22.25
N ASN A 633 -1.71 -2.69 22.21
CA ASN A 633 -0.94 -2.92 20.99
C ASN A 633 -0.69 -4.43 20.78
N ILE A 634 -1.14 -4.95 19.64
CA ILE A 634 -1.00 -6.37 19.27
C ILE A 634 0.13 -6.62 18.25
N ASP A 635 0.96 -5.62 17.94
CA ASP A 635 2.17 -5.80 17.14
C ASP A 635 3.05 -6.91 17.77
N GLY A 636 3.44 -7.89 16.95
CA GLY A 636 4.21 -9.05 17.41
C GLY A 636 3.42 -10.17 18.10
N LEU A 637 2.08 -10.10 18.18
CA LEU A 637 1.26 -11.11 18.86
C LEU A 637 1.44 -12.55 18.33
N ASP A 638 1.69 -12.74 17.03
CA ASP A 638 1.95 -14.06 16.43
C ASP A 638 3.32 -14.63 16.81
N ASP A 639 4.30 -13.79 17.16
CA ASP A 639 5.62 -14.22 17.62
C ASP A 639 5.65 -14.36 19.16
N ALA A 640 4.86 -13.55 19.87
CA ALA A 640 4.67 -13.65 21.30
C ALA A 640 4.04 -14.99 21.69
N LEU A 641 3.01 -15.43 20.98
CA LEU A 641 2.34 -16.72 21.23
C LEU A 641 3.15 -17.95 20.77
N ARG A 642 4.26 -17.76 20.03
CA ARG A 642 5.30 -18.80 19.81
C ARG A 642 6.27 -18.93 20.99
N THR A 643 6.32 -17.92 21.86
CA THR A 643 7.38 -17.70 22.85
C THR A 643 6.87 -17.81 24.30
N PHE A 644 5.64 -17.36 24.51
CA PHE A 644 4.93 -17.23 25.78
C PHE A 644 3.54 -17.87 25.66
N ASN A 645 3.00 -18.37 26.78
CA ASN A 645 1.61 -18.83 26.81
C ASN A 645 0.62 -17.65 26.85
N LEU A 646 -0.66 -17.91 26.56
CA LEU A 646 -1.66 -16.84 26.49
C LEU A 646 -1.81 -16.01 27.79
N GLY A 647 -1.65 -16.61 28.97
CA GLY A 647 -1.71 -15.90 30.25
C GLY A 647 -0.53 -14.95 30.45
N GLU A 648 0.66 -15.36 30.02
CA GLU A 648 1.86 -14.52 29.98
C GLU A 648 1.71 -13.36 28.99
N VAL A 649 1.16 -13.60 27.79
CA VAL A 649 0.87 -12.55 26.81
C VAL A 649 -0.16 -11.55 27.33
N ARG A 650 -1.24 -12.01 28.00
CA ARG A 650 -2.19 -11.10 28.67
C ARG A 650 -1.52 -10.29 29.78
N THR A 651 -0.60 -10.89 30.54
CA THR A 651 0.18 -10.18 31.58
C THR A 651 1.01 -9.05 30.98
N LEU A 652 1.75 -9.31 29.89
CA LEU A 652 2.52 -8.29 29.16
C LEU A 652 1.62 -7.16 28.62
N LEU A 653 0.51 -7.51 27.96
CA LEU A 653 -0.41 -6.54 27.37
C LEU A 653 -1.11 -5.68 28.44
N SER A 654 -1.63 -6.28 29.51
CA SER A 654 -2.25 -5.56 30.65
C SER A 654 -1.30 -4.60 31.39
N GLN A 655 -0.02 -4.61 31.02
CA GLN A 655 1.06 -3.82 31.57
C GLN A 655 1.68 -2.86 30.53
N ASP A 656 1.05 -2.75 29.34
CA ASP A 656 1.43 -1.97 28.17
C ASP A 656 2.87 -2.22 27.70
N VAL A 657 3.30 -3.49 27.75
CA VAL A 657 4.61 -3.93 27.26
C VAL A 657 4.56 -4.27 25.78
N ASP A 658 5.50 -3.71 25.00
CA ASP A 658 5.74 -4.10 23.62
C ASP A 658 6.17 -5.59 23.55
N LEU A 659 5.40 -6.39 22.81
CA LEU A 659 5.59 -7.83 22.75
C LEU A 659 6.91 -8.23 22.07
N LEU A 660 7.38 -7.47 21.08
CA LEU A 660 8.66 -7.73 20.41
C LEU A 660 9.83 -7.41 21.35
N VAL A 661 9.72 -6.34 22.16
CA VAL A 661 10.69 -6.03 23.21
C VAL A 661 10.69 -7.12 24.30
N ALA A 662 9.53 -7.65 24.70
CA ALA A 662 9.45 -8.74 25.68
C ALA A 662 10.14 -10.04 25.18
N ILE A 663 9.92 -10.42 23.92
CA ILE A 663 10.61 -11.54 23.27
C ILE A 663 12.13 -11.29 23.21
N ALA A 664 12.54 -10.08 22.82
CA ALA A 664 13.94 -9.70 22.74
C ALA A 664 14.63 -9.74 24.12
N VAL A 665 13.96 -9.27 25.17
CA VAL A 665 14.45 -9.35 26.56
C VAL A 665 14.65 -10.80 26.95
N LEU A 666 13.63 -11.66 26.84
CA LEU A 666 13.73 -13.08 27.18
C LEU A 666 14.89 -13.79 26.47
N ASN A 667 15.04 -13.55 25.17
CA ASN A 667 16.08 -14.19 24.37
C ASN A 667 17.49 -13.74 24.78
N ASN A 668 17.69 -12.43 25.00
CA ASN A 668 18.96 -11.89 25.47
C ASN A 668 19.29 -12.39 26.88
N THR A 669 18.36 -12.34 27.82
CA THR A 669 18.62 -12.76 29.21
C THR A 669 18.97 -14.26 29.26
N ARG A 670 18.26 -15.11 28.50
CA ARG A 670 18.60 -16.53 28.34
C ARG A 670 19.95 -16.77 27.66
N GLN A 671 20.35 -15.95 26.68
CA GLN A 671 21.67 -16.02 26.07
C GLN A 671 22.77 -15.84 27.13
N PHE A 672 22.69 -14.75 27.91
CA PHE A 672 23.62 -14.45 29.00
C PHE A 672 23.42 -15.28 30.29
N GLY A 673 22.57 -16.32 30.25
CA GLY A 673 22.45 -17.31 31.32
C GLY A 673 21.48 -16.97 32.46
N TYR A 674 20.64 -15.96 32.28
CA TYR A 674 19.57 -15.59 33.22
C TYR A 674 18.24 -16.23 32.81
N GLU A 675 17.66 -17.04 33.69
CA GLU A 675 16.27 -17.48 33.58
C GLU A 675 15.39 -16.51 34.36
N LEU A 676 14.44 -15.86 33.67
CA LEU A 676 13.53 -14.87 34.24
C LEU A 676 12.08 -15.35 34.10
N ASP A 677 11.26 -15.06 35.12
CA ASP A 677 9.81 -15.22 35.06
C ASP A 677 9.15 -14.06 34.28
N ILE A 678 7.86 -14.23 33.95
CA ILE A 678 7.11 -13.24 33.16
C ILE A 678 7.00 -11.86 33.83
N THR A 679 6.99 -11.80 35.16
CA THR A 679 6.95 -10.54 35.93
C THR A 679 8.28 -9.82 35.85
N GLN A 680 9.40 -10.56 35.95
CA GLN A 680 10.74 -10.03 35.76
C GLN A 680 10.94 -9.52 34.34
N ILE A 681 10.52 -10.29 33.33
CA ILE A 681 10.58 -9.89 31.90
C ILE A 681 9.72 -8.64 31.67
N THR A 682 8.50 -8.59 32.21
CA THR A 682 7.62 -7.41 32.18
C THR A 682 8.34 -6.18 32.73
N ASN A 683 8.95 -6.28 33.92
CA ASN A 683 9.62 -5.17 34.58
C ASN A 683 10.86 -4.66 33.81
N VAL A 684 11.64 -5.57 33.20
CA VAL A 684 12.78 -5.20 32.34
C VAL A 684 12.29 -4.56 31.04
N ALA A 685 11.39 -5.22 30.32
CA ALA A 685 10.94 -4.83 28.98
C ALA A 685 10.28 -3.44 28.93
N LYS A 686 9.51 -3.04 29.95
CA LYS A 686 8.95 -1.68 30.08
C LYS A 686 9.98 -0.56 29.92
N ASN A 687 11.23 -0.81 30.33
CA ASN A 687 12.30 0.19 30.38
C ASN A 687 13.32 0.03 29.23
N VAL A 688 13.18 -0.98 28.37
CA VAL A 688 14.09 -1.20 27.23
C VAL A 688 13.61 -0.40 26.02
N HIS A 689 14.26 0.74 25.77
CA HIS A 689 13.98 1.60 24.61
C HIS A 689 14.90 1.32 23.39
N CYS A 690 15.92 0.49 23.55
CA CYS A 690 16.82 0.06 22.47
C CYS A 690 17.37 -1.34 22.75
N ILE A 691 16.99 -2.32 21.92
CA ILE A 691 17.41 -3.73 22.09
C ILE A 691 18.94 -3.84 22.00
N ASN A 692 19.57 -3.23 20.99
CA ASN A 692 21.02 -3.32 20.79
C ASN A 692 21.84 -2.73 21.95
N ASP A 693 21.34 -1.68 22.59
CA ASP A 693 21.97 -1.05 23.76
C ASP A 693 21.82 -1.96 25.01
N PHE A 694 20.66 -2.59 25.19
CA PHE A 694 20.39 -3.59 26.22
C PHE A 694 21.25 -4.86 26.06
N THR A 695 21.35 -5.42 24.85
CA THR A 695 22.27 -6.53 24.50
C THR A 695 23.72 -6.17 24.83
N SER A 696 24.13 -4.93 24.51
CA SER A 696 25.48 -4.44 24.79
C SER A 696 25.73 -4.28 26.30
N ALA A 697 24.71 -3.93 27.08
CA ALA A 697 24.78 -3.83 28.53
C ALA A 697 24.98 -5.20 29.19
N LEU A 698 24.16 -6.21 28.81
CA LEU A 698 24.24 -7.56 29.39
C LEU A 698 25.54 -8.31 29.09
N ARG A 699 26.26 -7.93 28.03
CA ARG A 699 27.59 -8.46 27.70
C ARG A 699 28.68 -8.02 28.69
N GLU A 700 28.53 -6.85 29.29
CA GLU A 700 29.59 -6.14 30.02
C GLU A 700 29.25 -5.86 31.50
N LEU A 701 27.97 -6.05 31.89
CA LEU A 701 27.44 -5.78 33.23
C LEU A 701 26.50 -6.92 33.68
N PRO A 702 26.43 -7.24 34.99
CA PRO A 702 25.45 -8.18 35.51
C PRO A 702 24.03 -7.61 35.41
N LEU A 703 23.01 -8.47 35.30
CA LEU A 703 21.61 -8.06 35.11
C LEU A 703 21.14 -7.00 36.14
N ALA A 704 21.47 -7.18 37.42
CA ALA A 704 21.11 -6.23 38.49
C ALA A 704 21.84 -4.86 38.43
N GLU A 705 22.75 -4.65 37.48
CA GLU A 705 23.32 -3.36 37.11
C GLU A 705 22.67 -2.81 35.82
N VAL A 706 22.32 -3.68 34.87
CA VAL A 706 21.52 -3.32 33.68
C VAL A 706 20.11 -2.86 34.08
N GLU A 707 19.43 -3.55 34.99
CA GLU A 707 18.13 -3.14 35.55
C GLU A 707 18.18 -1.74 36.16
N LYS A 708 19.27 -1.40 36.87
CA LYS A 708 19.46 -0.07 37.46
C LYS A 708 19.66 1.01 36.39
N LEU A 709 20.44 0.72 35.34
CA LEU A 709 20.62 1.62 34.19
C LEU A 709 19.27 1.94 33.53
N LEU A 710 18.50 0.91 33.21
CA LEU A 710 17.17 1.03 32.60
C LEU A 710 16.21 1.82 33.50
N THR A 711 16.15 1.49 34.81
CA THR A 711 15.29 2.17 35.80
C THR A 711 15.57 3.66 35.93
N VAL A 712 16.79 4.11 35.65
CA VAL A 712 17.17 5.54 35.68
C VAL A 712 17.28 6.17 34.28
N GLY A 713 16.88 5.45 33.23
CA GLY A 713 16.88 5.89 31.83
C GLY A 713 18.26 6.05 31.17
N VAL A 714 19.33 5.57 31.80
CA VAL A 714 20.70 5.75 31.28
C VAL A 714 21.05 4.62 30.31
N LEU A 715 21.20 4.97 29.03
CA LEU A 715 21.69 4.07 27.98
C LEU A 715 23.14 3.61 28.26
N TYR A 716 23.41 2.34 28.00
CA TYR A 716 24.72 1.73 28.17
C TYR A 716 25.78 2.35 27.23
N SER A 717 25.41 2.73 26.01
CA SER A 717 26.26 3.50 25.09
C SER A 717 26.61 4.92 25.58
N GLY A 718 25.88 5.46 26.56
CA GLY A 718 26.25 6.67 27.32
C GLY A 718 27.14 6.33 28.52
N PHE A 719 26.71 5.37 29.35
CA PHE A 719 27.42 4.91 30.54
C PHE A 719 28.85 4.43 30.24
N SER A 720 29.03 3.62 29.20
CA SER A 720 30.35 3.11 28.77
C SER A 720 31.32 4.22 28.37
N LYS A 721 30.85 5.28 27.68
CA LYS A 721 31.66 6.47 27.38
C LYS A 721 32.09 7.21 28.64
N VAL A 722 31.17 7.36 29.60
CA VAL A 722 31.46 7.96 30.91
C VAL A 722 32.50 7.12 31.67
N LYS A 723 32.36 5.78 31.67
CA LYS A 723 33.31 4.84 32.28
C LYS A 723 34.72 4.98 31.69
N VAL A 724 34.82 5.09 30.37
CA VAL A 724 36.09 5.27 29.64
C VAL A 724 36.71 6.65 29.94
N ALA A 725 35.93 7.73 29.91
CA ALA A 725 36.40 9.08 30.23
C ALA A 725 36.94 9.18 31.67
N LEU A 726 36.16 8.71 32.65
CA LEU A 726 36.58 8.68 34.06
C LEU A 726 37.88 7.87 34.24
N LYS A 727 37.97 6.69 33.60
CA LYS A 727 39.17 5.83 33.65
C LYS A 727 40.39 6.47 32.98
N LYS A 728 40.24 7.10 31.80
CA LYS A 728 41.32 7.82 31.09
C LYS A 728 41.91 8.93 31.97
N HIS A 729 41.05 9.63 32.71
CA HIS A 729 41.43 10.77 33.56
C HIS A 729 41.68 10.40 35.03
N GLY A 730 41.80 9.11 35.37
CA GLY A 730 42.20 8.65 36.70
C GLY A 730 41.15 8.75 37.80
N TYR A 731 39.88 9.01 37.46
CA TYR A 731 38.76 9.05 38.39
C TYR A 731 38.16 7.66 38.65
N ALA A 732 37.38 7.55 39.74
CA ALA A 732 36.63 6.33 40.06
C ALA A 732 35.65 5.97 38.92
N SER A 733 35.80 4.77 38.37
CA SER A 733 35.06 4.24 37.21
C SER A 733 34.40 2.88 37.50
N ASP A 734 34.08 2.64 38.77
CA ASP A 734 33.16 1.59 39.20
C ASP A 734 31.72 1.90 38.74
N PHE A 735 30.80 0.95 38.91
CA PHE A 735 29.41 1.11 38.47
C PHE A 735 28.71 2.31 39.11
N SER A 736 28.88 2.53 40.42
CA SER A 736 28.16 3.58 41.16
C SER A 736 28.66 4.99 40.80
N SER A 737 29.98 5.18 40.73
CA SER A 737 30.57 6.46 40.32
C SER A 737 30.24 6.80 38.86
N THR A 738 30.29 5.80 37.98
CA THR A 738 29.92 5.95 36.56
C THR A 738 28.43 6.26 36.39
N LEU A 739 27.55 5.56 37.12
CA LEU A 739 26.10 5.78 37.06
C LEU A 739 25.73 7.19 37.53
N SER A 740 26.24 7.60 38.69
CA SER A 740 26.03 8.96 39.23
C SER A 740 26.46 10.05 38.23
N SER A 741 27.63 9.88 37.60
CA SER A 741 28.12 10.81 36.58
C SER A 741 27.24 10.79 35.31
N SER A 742 26.76 9.62 34.90
CA SER A 742 25.86 9.48 33.75
C SER A 742 24.49 10.12 34.00
N GLN A 743 23.92 9.98 35.20
CA GLN A 743 22.66 10.61 35.61
C GLN A 743 22.72 12.15 35.69
N LYS A 744 23.91 12.73 35.87
CA LYS A 744 24.11 14.19 35.75
C LYS A 744 24.11 14.64 34.29
N LEU A 745 24.68 13.84 33.39
CA LEU A 745 24.87 14.17 31.97
C LEU A 745 23.63 13.90 31.09
N ILE A 746 22.78 12.93 31.48
CA ILE A 746 21.60 12.51 30.70
C ILE A 746 20.67 13.65 30.32
N LYS A 747 20.46 14.63 31.22
CA LYS A 747 19.49 15.72 31.04
C LYS A 747 19.75 16.58 29.78
N ASN A 748 21.00 16.62 29.34
CA ASN A 748 21.45 17.37 28.17
C ASN A 748 22.14 16.48 27.12
N SER A 749 22.11 15.14 27.27
CA SER A 749 22.81 14.17 26.40
C SER A 749 24.33 14.36 26.26
N GLU A 750 24.99 15.00 27.23
CA GLU A 750 26.39 15.47 27.14
C GLU A 750 27.47 14.36 27.27
N TYR A 751 27.09 13.07 27.21
CA TYR A 751 27.99 11.92 27.38
C TYR A 751 29.25 11.97 26.50
N ASN A 752 29.12 12.44 25.25
CA ASN A 752 30.22 12.50 24.28
C ASN A 752 31.26 13.59 24.62
N ASN A 753 30.90 14.56 25.47
CA ASN A 753 31.72 15.74 25.76
C ASN A 753 32.50 15.64 27.08
N LEU A 754 32.17 14.66 27.94
CA LEU A 754 32.85 14.46 29.22
C LEU A 754 34.36 14.27 29.04
N ASP A 755 34.78 13.41 28.10
CA ASP A 755 36.20 13.13 27.90
C ASP A 755 37.00 14.38 27.51
N ARG A 756 36.43 15.17 26.59
CA ARG A 756 37.04 16.38 26.01
C ARG A 756 37.05 17.57 26.96
N ILE A 757 36.16 17.60 27.95
CA ILE A 757 36.14 18.67 28.97
C ILE A 757 37.02 18.32 30.17
N LEU A 758 37.17 17.02 30.49
CA LEU A 758 38.14 16.55 31.50
C LEU A 758 39.60 16.72 31.05
N ASP A 759 39.88 16.82 29.74
CA ASP A 759 41.18 17.26 29.22
C ASP A 759 41.57 18.69 29.71
N PHE A 760 40.62 19.48 30.25
CA PHE A 760 40.81 20.88 30.62
C PHE A 760 40.34 21.30 32.03
N TYR A 761 39.46 20.52 32.67
CA TYR A 761 38.87 20.84 33.97
C TYR A 761 38.73 19.60 34.86
N SER A 762 38.77 19.78 36.17
CA SER A 762 38.53 18.69 37.13
C SER A 762 37.07 18.22 37.13
N LEU A 763 36.82 16.99 37.59
CA LEU A 763 35.46 16.45 37.70
C LEU A 763 34.55 17.30 38.62
N ALA A 764 35.12 17.97 39.64
CA ALA A 764 34.39 18.90 40.50
C ALA A 764 34.00 20.21 39.80
N GLU A 765 34.82 20.68 38.86
CA GLU A 765 34.49 21.81 37.99
C GLU A 765 33.44 21.43 36.93
N VAL A 766 33.51 20.20 36.39
CA VAL A 766 32.45 19.65 35.52
C VAL A 766 31.10 19.58 36.25
N ASP A 767 31.10 19.11 37.51
CA ASP A 767 29.91 19.18 38.37
C ASP A 767 29.42 20.62 38.57
N GLN A 768 30.31 21.60 38.74
CA GLN A 768 29.93 23.02 38.84
C GLN A 768 29.32 23.58 37.54
N ILE A 769 29.82 23.17 36.37
CA ILE A 769 29.26 23.54 35.06
C ILE A 769 27.83 23.01 34.94
N ILE A 770 27.61 21.71 35.22
CA ILE A 770 26.31 21.06 35.13
C ILE A 770 25.33 21.66 36.15
N ALA A 771 25.78 21.93 37.38
CA ALA A 771 24.96 22.54 38.43
C ALA A 771 24.47 23.96 38.10
N LYS A 772 25.19 24.71 37.25
CA LYS A 772 24.75 26.01 36.71
C LYS A 772 23.77 25.88 35.53
N GLY A 773 23.37 24.67 35.13
CA GLY A 773 22.49 24.42 33.99
C GLY A 773 23.16 24.58 32.62
N VAL A 774 24.49 24.53 32.57
CA VAL A 774 25.28 24.79 31.35
C VAL A 774 25.72 23.46 30.72
N THR A 775 25.70 23.39 29.38
CA THR A 775 26.21 22.25 28.60
C THR A 775 27.73 22.27 28.47
N LEU A 776 28.36 21.09 28.50
CA LEU A 776 29.81 20.94 28.35
C LEU A 776 30.25 21.43 26.96
N GLN A 777 29.45 21.16 25.93
CA GLN A 777 29.67 21.67 24.57
C GLN A 777 29.82 23.20 24.52
N ASN A 778 28.97 23.95 25.24
CA ASN A 778 29.04 25.41 25.24
C ASN A 778 30.30 25.93 25.95
N VAL A 779 30.71 25.29 27.05
CA VAL A 779 31.99 25.63 27.71
C VAL A 779 33.19 25.36 26.79
N LEU A 780 33.18 24.24 26.05
CA LEU A 780 34.21 23.93 25.06
C LEU A 780 34.24 24.94 23.90
N ASN A 781 33.07 25.29 23.35
CA ASN A 781 32.90 26.26 22.27
C ASN A 781 33.48 27.64 22.65
N VAL A 782 33.04 28.18 23.79
CA VAL A 782 33.47 29.50 24.27
C VAL A 782 34.94 29.51 24.68
N ARG A 783 35.45 28.42 25.27
CA ARG A 783 36.87 28.27 25.61
C ARG A 783 37.76 28.34 24.36
N GLU A 784 37.42 27.62 23.28
CA GLU A 784 38.20 27.66 22.04
C GLU A 784 38.05 29.01 21.30
N ALA A 785 36.89 29.68 21.37
CA ALA A 785 36.73 31.05 20.87
C ALA A 785 37.66 32.05 21.59
N LEU A 786 37.67 32.04 22.93
CA LEU A 786 38.55 32.91 23.73
C LEU A 786 40.04 32.62 23.49
N LYS A 787 40.41 31.34 23.44
CA LYS A 787 41.77 30.87 23.10
C LYS A 787 42.21 31.33 21.71
N GLY A 788 41.33 31.25 20.71
CA GLY A 788 41.56 31.73 19.34
C GLY A 788 41.73 33.25 19.24
N LYS A 789 41.37 34.01 20.28
CA LYS A 789 41.61 35.45 20.41
C LYS A 789 42.74 35.80 21.41
N GLY A 790 43.50 34.80 21.88
CA GLY A 790 44.62 34.99 22.82
C GLY A 790 44.21 35.37 24.25
N VAL A 791 42.95 35.17 24.63
CA VAL A 791 42.43 35.53 25.96
C VAL A 791 42.78 34.44 26.98
N GLN A 792 43.15 34.85 28.21
CA GLN A 792 43.42 33.93 29.31
C GLN A 792 42.16 33.14 29.69
N LEU A 793 42.30 31.82 29.87
CA LEU A 793 41.18 30.92 30.08
C LEU A 793 40.93 30.69 31.58
N HIS A 794 39.89 31.32 32.14
CA HIS A 794 39.43 31.05 33.50
C HIS A 794 37.96 30.60 33.51
N LEU A 795 37.64 29.55 34.27
CA LEU A 795 36.34 28.89 34.23
C LEU A 795 35.16 29.82 34.55
N GLN A 796 35.29 30.73 35.53
CA GLN A 796 34.20 31.64 35.87
C GLN A 796 33.92 32.65 34.74
N GLU A 797 34.97 33.20 34.12
CA GLU A 797 34.84 34.08 32.95
C GLU A 797 34.20 33.33 31.78
N ILE A 798 34.65 32.10 31.49
CA ILE A 798 34.05 31.26 30.43
C ILE A 798 32.57 30.99 30.70
N LEU A 799 32.17 30.72 31.95
CA LEU A 799 30.77 30.51 32.33
C LEU A 799 29.93 31.79 32.24
N GLU A 800 30.50 32.97 32.50
CA GLU A 800 29.83 34.25 32.25
C GLU A 800 29.65 34.51 30.75
N PHE A 801 30.68 34.29 29.93
CA PHE A 801 30.57 34.41 28.48
C PHE A 801 29.53 33.44 27.90
N VAL A 802 29.50 32.17 28.34
CA VAL A 802 28.48 31.19 27.91
C VAL A 802 27.07 31.66 28.24
N LYS A 803 26.83 32.21 29.44
CA LYS A 803 25.51 32.68 29.89
C LYS A 803 24.92 33.77 28.97
N TYR A 804 25.75 34.55 28.29
CA TYR A 804 25.33 35.68 27.45
C TYR A 804 25.69 35.54 25.96
N ALA A 805 26.28 34.43 25.52
CA ALA A 805 26.71 34.27 24.12
C ALA A 805 25.54 34.38 23.12
N GLY A 806 24.49 33.59 23.31
CA GLY A 806 23.35 33.44 22.41
C GLY A 806 22.71 32.07 22.56
N ASP A 807 21.80 31.71 21.65
CA ASP A 807 21.15 30.40 21.67
C ASP A 807 22.07 29.29 21.11
N PHE A 808 21.72 28.04 21.41
CA PHE A 808 22.66 26.92 21.64
C PHE A 808 23.67 26.55 20.56
N TYR A 809 23.45 26.91 19.29
CA TYR A 809 24.26 26.39 18.18
C TYR A 809 25.48 27.24 17.79
N ASP A 810 25.52 28.53 18.16
CA ASP A 810 26.53 29.48 17.65
C ASP A 810 27.30 30.25 18.75
N SER A 811 27.39 29.66 19.95
CA SER A 811 28.06 30.27 21.11
C SER A 811 29.53 30.63 20.87
N SER A 812 30.25 29.86 20.05
CA SER A 812 31.62 30.18 19.61
C SER A 812 31.66 31.41 18.69
N TYR A 813 30.74 31.48 17.72
CA TYR A 813 30.66 32.58 16.76
C TYR A 813 30.36 33.91 17.45
N TYR A 814 29.34 33.98 18.31
CA TYR A 814 28.98 35.24 18.97
C TYR A 814 30.07 35.74 19.93
N VAL A 815 30.77 34.85 20.64
CA VAL A 815 31.92 35.25 21.48
C VAL A 815 33.09 35.74 20.63
N GLY A 816 33.50 34.97 19.62
CA GLY A 816 34.59 35.35 18.72
C GLY A 816 34.31 36.67 17.99
N ARG A 817 33.10 36.84 17.48
CA ARG A 817 32.66 38.03 16.74
C ARG A 817 32.48 39.24 17.64
N ALA A 818 32.02 39.09 18.88
CA ALA A 818 31.98 40.19 19.84
C ALA A 818 33.39 40.72 20.15
N ILE A 819 34.38 39.84 20.27
CA ILE A 819 35.78 40.23 20.49
C ILE A 819 36.35 40.92 19.24
N ASP A 820 36.01 40.46 18.03
CA ASP A 820 36.43 41.13 16.78
C ASP A 820 35.80 42.52 16.58
N VAL A 821 34.58 42.73 17.07
CA VAL A 821 33.82 43.99 16.87
C VAL A 821 34.04 45.00 17.99
N PHE A 822 34.17 44.55 19.25
CA PHE A 822 34.23 45.43 20.42
C PHE A 822 35.56 45.34 21.21
N GLY A 823 36.46 44.42 20.84
CA GLY A 823 37.61 44.04 21.66
C GLY A 823 37.21 43.23 22.89
N ILE A 824 38.18 42.59 23.56
CA ILE A 824 37.89 41.74 24.74
C ILE A 824 37.31 42.54 25.91
N GLU A 825 37.82 43.74 26.20
CA GLU A 825 37.26 44.61 27.25
C GLU A 825 35.86 45.12 26.91
N GLY A 826 35.58 45.33 25.62
CA GLY A 826 34.22 45.64 25.17
C GLY A 826 33.27 44.46 25.38
N ALA A 827 33.67 43.26 24.97
CA ALA A 827 32.89 42.03 25.16
C ALA A 827 32.66 41.74 26.66
N ARG A 828 33.69 41.88 27.50
CA ARG A 828 33.61 41.82 28.97
C ARG A 828 32.60 42.83 29.53
N LYS A 829 32.61 44.07 29.04
CA LYS A 829 31.66 45.12 29.46
C LYS A 829 30.21 44.79 29.05
N ILE A 830 29.98 44.20 27.87
CA ILE A 830 28.64 43.72 27.44
C ILE A 830 28.14 42.61 28.39
N VAL A 831 28.98 41.60 28.64
CA VAL A 831 28.72 40.46 29.53
C VAL A 831 28.46 40.89 30.97
N ALA A 832 29.36 41.69 31.56
CA ALA A 832 29.27 42.16 32.95
C ALA A 832 28.07 43.11 33.19
N LYS A 833 27.58 43.78 32.15
CA LYS A 833 26.32 44.54 32.21
C LYS A 833 25.09 43.64 32.06
N GLY A 834 25.21 42.43 31.50
CA GLY A 834 24.11 41.48 31.31
C GLY A 834 23.35 41.64 29.98
N CYS A 835 24.02 42.07 28.92
CA CYS A 835 23.47 42.05 27.55
C CYS A 835 23.88 40.76 26.83
N ARG A 836 23.05 40.22 25.93
CA ARG A 836 23.46 39.09 25.06
C ARG A 836 24.43 39.61 23.99
N LEU A 837 25.44 38.81 23.65
CA LEU A 837 26.45 39.16 22.64
C LEU A 837 25.84 39.22 21.23
N GLY A 838 24.98 38.26 20.87
CA GLY A 838 24.24 38.28 19.60
C GLY A 838 23.45 39.57 19.38
N GLU A 839 22.62 39.98 20.36
CA GLU A 839 21.83 41.23 20.27
C GLU A 839 22.74 42.48 20.21
N ALA A 840 23.87 42.50 20.93
CA ALA A 840 24.83 43.60 20.83
C ALA A 840 25.47 43.68 19.42
N ILE A 841 25.80 42.54 18.82
CA ILE A 841 26.34 42.47 17.45
C ILE A 841 25.28 42.91 16.42
N GLU A 842 24.03 42.46 16.55
CA GLU A 842 22.94 42.89 15.67
C GLU A 842 22.70 44.41 15.74
N VAL A 843 22.66 44.98 16.94
CA VAL A 843 22.54 46.44 17.14
C VAL A 843 23.73 47.19 16.53
N TYR A 844 24.95 46.70 16.70
CA TYR A 844 26.14 47.31 16.11
C TYR A 844 26.11 47.28 14.58
N ASN A 845 25.74 46.15 13.98
CA ASN A 845 25.60 46.03 12.53
C ASN A 845 24.53 47.01 12.03
N TYR A 846 23.35 47.02 12.65
CA TYR A 846 22.22 47.88 12.28
C TYR A 846 22.51 49.39 12.38
N ILE A 847 23.35 49.82 13.34
CA ILE A 847 23.83 51.23 13.42
C ILE A 847 24.76 51.58 12.24
N ASN A 848 25.52 50.62 11.72
CA ASN A 848 26.54 50.84 10.69
C ASN A 848 26.08 50.51 9.25
N ASP A 849 25.09 49.63 9.07
CA ASP A 849 24.56 49.24 7.75
C ASP A 849 23.83 50.43 7.09
N GLY A 850 24.35 50.90 5.96
CA GLY A 850 24.06 52.22 5.37
C GLY A 850 22.65 52.47 4.81
N ASN A 851 21.68 51.58 5.05
CA ASN A 851 20.35 51.67 4.47
C ASN A 851 19.45 52.74 5.14
N GLY A 852 19.55 53.97 4.64
CA GLY A 852 18.39 54.85 4.44
C GLY A 852 17.81 55.60 5.64
N THR A 853 18.56 55.82 6.73
CA THR A 853 18.08 56.58 7.91
C THR A 853 19.13 57.51 8.53
N LEU A 854 18.77 58.79 8.65
CA LEU A 854 19.36 59.89 9.45
C LEU A 854 20.82 59.70 9.93
N GLU A 855 21.78 60.18 9.12
CA GLU A 855 23.21 60.19 9.48
C GLU A 855 23.50 60.94 10.78
N GLN A 856 22.80 62.04 11.07
CA GLN A 856 22.93 62.78 12.34
C GLN A 856 22.67 61.91 13.57
N LEU A 857 21.65 61.03 13.52
CA LEU A 857 21.35 60.08 14.59
C LEU A 857 22.44 59.00 14.68
N ARG A 858 22.93 58.49 13.54
CA ARG A 858 24.02 57.52 13.51
C ARG A 858 25.31 58.10 14.10
N GLU A 859 25.64 59.35 13.81
CA GLU A 859 26.80 60.04 14.38
C GLU A 859 26.63 60.30 15.88
N PHE A 860 25.42 60.66 16.34
CA PHE A 860 25.11 60.83 17.75
C PHE A 860 25.22 59.52 18.55
N LEU A 861 24.69 58.41 18.01
CA LEU A 861 24.79 57.08 18.62
C LEU A 861 26.24 56.56 18.58
N LYS A 862 27.02 56.86 17.53
CA LYS A 862 28.47 56.58 17.48
C LYS A 862 29.24 57.33 18.57
N LYS A 863 28.85 58.56 18.92
CA LYS A 863 29.43 59.32 20.06
C LYS A 863 29.05 58.72 21.41
N GLY A 864 27.88 58.10 21.55
CA GLY A 864 27.48 57.32 22.74
C GLY A 864 28.16 55.94 22.87
N GLY A 865 28.77 55.44 21.78
CA GLY A 865 29.67 54.29 21.80
C GLY A 865 29.04 52.98 22.31
N LEU A 866 29.83 52.18 23.00
CA LEU A 866 29.47 50.82 23.42
C LEU A 866 28.30 50.78 24.43
N ASP A 867 28.15 51.79 25.28
CA ASP A 867 27.09 51.81 26.30
C ASP A 867 25.68 51.96 25.68
N VAL A 868 25.57 52.62 24.53
CA VAL A 868 24.34 52.68 23.71
C VAL A 868 23.99 51.30 23.15
N VAL A 869 24.98 50.57 22.63
CA VAL A 869 24.80 49.21 22.10
C VAL A 869 24.31 48.26 23.19
N ILE A 870 24.91 48.34 24.38
CA ILE A 870 24.50 47.59 25.58
C ILE A 870 23.07 47.95 26.01
N ALA A 871 22.66 49.22 25.90
CA ALA A 871 21.31 49.65 26.26
C ALA A 871 20.26 49.04 25.33
N ILE A 872 20.40 49.22 24.01
CA ILE A 872 19.42 48.74 23.03
C ILE A 872 19.34 47.20 23.05
N GLY A 873 20.49 46.50 23.10
CA GLY A 873 20.53 45.04 23.17
C GLY A 873 19.91 44.47 24.46
N LYS A 874 19.99 45.21 25.59
CA LYS A 874 19.26 44.86 26.82
C LYS A 874 17.76 45.00 26.70
N SER A 875 17.26 45.98 25.95
CA SER A 875 15.81 46.15 25.75
C SER A 875 15.27 45.03 24.87
N ASN A 876 15.97 44.66 23.80
CA ASN A 876 15.63 43.50 22.97
C ASN A 876 15.67 42.16 23.73
N ASN A 877 16.56 42.03 24.73
CA ASN A 877 16.66 40.84 25.60
C ASN A 877 15.40 40.51 26.42
N MET A 878 14.40 41.40 26.51
CA MET A 878 13.25 41.23 27.40
C MET A 878 12.07 40.53 26.71
N GLU A 879 11.81 39.25 27.00
CA GLU A 879 10.71 38.45 26.42
C GLU A 879 9.32 39.08 26.46
N ALA A 880 9.06 39.97 27.44
CA ALA A 880 7.83 40.73 27.55
C ALA A 880 7.55 41.61 26.32
N PHE A 881 8.60 42.04 25.60
CA PHE A 881 8.50 42.82 24.37
C PHE A 881 8.80 41.91 23.16
N LYS A 882 7.78 41.19 22.68
CA LYS A 882 7.84 40.32 21.47
C LYS A 882 8.05 41.08 20.14
N LYS A 883 8.69 42.24 20.16
CA LYS A 883 8.94 43.11 19.00
C LYS A 883 10.28 43.83 19.22
N ARG A 884 11.27 43.52 18.38
CA ARG A 884 12.59 44.20 18.38
C ARG A 884 12.43 45.71 18.21
N PHE A 885 13.20 46.48 18.97
CA PHE A 885 13.18 47.95 18.91
C PHE A 885 14.01 48.46 17.73
N THR A 886 13.59 49.59 17.16
CA THR A 886 14.21 50.20 15.98
C THR A 886 14.99 51.47 16.33
N LEU A 887 15.83 51.95 15.41
CA LEU A 887 16.52 53.24 15.53
C LEU A 887 15.53 54.41 15.72
N GLU A 888 14.33 54.31 15.16
CA GLU A 888 13.27 55.32 15.29
C GLU A 888 12.64 55.34 16.70
N ASP A 889 12.60 54.19 17.40
CA ASP A 889 12.13 54.13 18.80
C ASP A 889 13.16 54.79 19.73
N VAL A 890 14.45 54.56 19.49
CA VAL A 890 15.57 55.22 20.21
C VAL A 890 15.55 56.73 19.93
N LYS A 891 15.40 57.14 18.66
CA LYS A 891 15.27 58.54 18.24
C LYS A 891 14.13 59.24 18.99
N LYS A 892 12.93 58.67 18.99
CA LYS A 892 11.77 59.23 19.69
C LYS A 892 11.94 59.30 21.21
N THR A 893 12.73 58.40 21.80
CA THR A 893 13.08 58.44 23.23
C THR A 893 13.99 59.64 23.53
N ILE A 894 14.95 59.95 22.63
CA ILE A 894 15.81 61.13 22.73
C ILE A 894 15.01 62.42 22.45
N GLU A 895 14.13 62.41 21.44
CA GLU A 895 13.23 63.55 21.12
C GLU A 895 12.21 63.83 22.26
N ALA A 896 11.89 62.83 23.09
CA ALA A 896 11.10 62.99 24.31
C ALA A 896 11.89 63.63 25.48
N GLY A 897 13.19 63.89 25.30
CA GLY A 897 14.04 64.64 26.24
C GLY A 897 14.99 63.79 27.09
N PHE A 898 15.03 62.47 26.93
CA PHE A 898 15.93 61.59 27.69
C PHE A 898 17.36 61.61 27.12
N THR A 899 18.35 61.76 28.00
CA THR A 899 19.77 61.72 27.62
C THR A 899 20.24 60.30 27.31
N ILE A 900 21.36 60.18 26.57
CA ILE A 900 22.03 58.89 26.35
C ILE A 900 22.36 58.20 27.68
N GLU A 901 22.82 58.94 28.69
CA GLU A 901 23.20 58.37 29.99
C GLU A 901 21.98 57.82 30.76
N GLU A 902 20.84 58.48 30.69
CA GLU A 902 19.57 57.99 31.24
C GLU A 902 19.06 56.75 30.50
N ILE A 903 19.11 56.75 29.16
CA ILE A 903 18.74 55.60 28.33
C ILE A 903 19.66 54.39 28.62
N THR A 904 20.97 54.62 28.78
CA THR A 904 21.94 53.59 29.20
C THR A 904 21.66 53.06 30.61
N ARG A 905 21.23 53.92 31.53
CA ARG A 905 20.92 53.56 32.92
C ARG A 905 19.57 52.86 33.07
N PHE A 906 18.61 53.21 32.20
CA PHE A 906 17.23 52.74 32.22
C PHE A 906 16.76 52.30 30.81
N PRO A 907 17.25 51.15 30.27
CA PRO A 907 16.99 50.77 28.87
C PRO A 907 15.52 50.62 28.48
N PHE A 908 14.64 50.34 29.46
CA PHE A 908 13.19 50.28 29.26
C PHE A 908 12.55 51.61 28.81
N LEU A 909 13.28 52.73 28.87
CA LEU A 909 12.84 54.01 28.29
C LEU A 909 12.65 53.91 26.76
N ILE A 910 13.40 53.03 26.09
CA ILE A 910 13.19 52.68 24.68
C ILE A 910 11.93 51.79 24.58
N SER A 911 10.77 52.43 24.59
CA SER A 911 9.47 51.74 24.64
C SER A 911 8.34 52.52 23.95
N PRO A 912 7.46 51.85 23.18
CA PRO A 912 6.23 52.42 22.61
C PRO A 912 5.24 53.03 23.63
N LEU A 913 5.48 52.84 24.94
CA LEU A 913 4.71 53.49 26.00
C LEU A 913 5.26 54.86 26.38
N VAL A 914 6.57 55.08 26.24
CA VAL A 914 7.24 56.36 26.52
C VAL A 914 7.11 57.31 25.33
N THR A 915 7.06 56.77 24.12
CA THR A 915 6.95 57.54 22.87
C THR A 915 5.50 57.85 22.44
N LYS A 916 4.51 57.65 23.33
CA LYS A 916 3.11 58.05 23.12
C LYS A 916 2.83 59.46 23.62
N LYS A 917 2.94 60.43 22.70
CA LYS A 917 2.20 61.69 22.71
C LYS A 917 1.64 61.95 21.31
#